data_AF-A0A8W7PG83-F1
#
_entry.id   AF-A0A8W7PG83-F1
#
_cell.length_a   1.000
_cell.length_b   1.000
_cell.length_c   1.000
_cell.angle_alpha   90.00
_cell.angle_beta   90.00
_cell.angle_gamma   90.00
#
_symmetry.space_group_name_H-M   'P 1'
#
loop_
_entity.id
_entity.type
_entity.pdbx_description
1 polymer ?
#
loop_
_entity_poly.entity_id
_entity_poly.type
_entity_poly.pdbx_seq_one_letter_code
_entity_poly.pdbx_strand_id
1 'polypeptide(L)'
;RKTNQCANQSNQRNLVPCTREAVYKIQNFLAAKPFSAMLSVSRVAVGNVRCVQPALVRIRKHVLAGGFTQTFGSRRWISVKQTEQKAIATTGGPTCPPPPPPPPKPSYTGYILGAIALTAGGLGLAYYNGLFDGPPPPTPVDDTKEDADRKKRTYPASSKDLPKHVPYLLVGGGTASIAAFRAIRVHDPKAKVMMITNELEMPYMRPPLSKELWFNPTEAEPLKFRQWNGSERSIFYEPNDYYIDPSKLSDAPNGGVAVARGYEVHRLDVVNRKAILTDGTEISYDKCLIATGARPKNLPIFESAPRAVRERVTLFKSVYDFEQLSSQLQDGNRVAIVGGGFLGSELACALSKSEQTRKKKVEVFQLFHEGGNMAKVLPEYLSSWTTERLREEGVKVWPKTQVKAVEMQGSKLKLTLMDDSVLLVDRVIVAVGSEPNTDLAKTSGLEVDGKNGGFLVDAELRARSNVFVAGDAACFYDTKFGRRRVEHHDHAIVSGRLAGENMVGLNKPYTHQSMFWSDLGPRISYEAIGLIDSSLPTVAVFAKRTAEEMSRASAAAAAAVTAGSTDSEKLQAANANVNVDVKNVPAAGEPAKEQSKEQQEPEDSFDKGVIFYLRDKKVVGLVLWNVFNRMGTARKILDQHTEYDDLNEVAKLFNLHDRRTESEELEAAEQ
;
A
#
# COMPACT_ATOMS: atom_id res chain seq x y z
N ARG A 1 30.93 -56.77 33.83
CA ARG A 1 31.99 -57.79 33.98
C ARG A 1 33.16 -57.39 33.06
N LYS A 2 34.34 -57.23 33.67
CA LYS A 2 35.71 -57.06 33.12
C LYS A 2 36.08 -55.78 32.36
N THR A 3 36.93 -55.04 33.07
CA THR A 3 37.94 -54.03 32.73
C THR A 3 38.89 -54.42 31.58
N ASN A 4 39.39 -53.40 30.86
CA ASN A 4 40.84 -53.15 30.77
C ASN A 4 41.17 -51.73 30.25
N GLN A 5 42.13 -51.12 30.92
CA GLN A 5 42.79 -49.84 30.64
C GLN A 5 43.80 -49.98 29.48
N CYS A 6 44.08 -48.89 28.76
CA CYS A 6 45.43 -48.29 28.69
C CYS A 6 45.50 -47.02 27.80
N ALA A 7 45.90 -45.93 28.46
CA ALA A 7 46.82 -44.84 28.10
C ALA A 7 47.07 -44.37 26.64
N ASN A 8 46.94 -43.04 26.49
CA ASN A 8 47.84 -42.07 25.86
C ASN A 8 48.51 -42.39 24.50
N GLN A 9 48.24 -41.56 23.48
CA GLN A 9 49.12 -40.43 23.14
C GLN A 9 48.57 -39.59 21.99
N SER A 10 48.80 -38.29 22.13
CA SER A 10 48.61 -37.19 21.19
C SER A 10 49.21 -37.40 19.80
N ASN A 11 48.51 -36.99 18.73
CA ASN A 11 48.99 -35.87 17.92
C ASN A 11 47.96 -35.32 16.93
N GLN A 12 47.74 -34.01 17.08
CA GLN A 12 47.55 -32.94 16.11
C GLN A 12 47.18 -33.20 14.64
N ARG A 13 46.20 -32.37 14.25
CA ARG A 13 46.02 -31.59 12.99
C ARG A 13 45.07 -32.13 11.92
N ASN A 14 43.93 -31.44 11.91
CA ASN A 14 43.30 -30.76 10.78
C ASN A 14 43.15 -31.54 9.48
N LEU A 15 41.90 -31.85 9.14
CA LEU A 15 41.36 -31.78 7.79
C LEU A 15 39.82 -31.65 7.87
N VAL A 16 39.32 -30.55 7.31
CA VAL A 16 37.94 -30.37 6.82
C VAL A 16 37.69 -31.45 5.75
N PRO A 17 36.51 -32.12 5.68
CA PRO A 17 35.52 -31.70 4.68
C PRO A 17 34.04 -32.07 4.91
N CYS A 18 33.17 -31.27 4.26
CA CYS A 18 31.99 -31.63 3.47
C CYS A 18 30.95 -32.68 3.92
N THR A 19 29.69 -32.23 3.87
CA THR A 19 28.48 -32.87 3.29
C THR A 19 27.93 -34.17 3.89
N ARG A 20 26.65 -34.12 4.30
CA ARG A 20 25.52 -34.99 3.84
C ARG A 20 24.29 -34.82 4.75
N GLU A 21 23.15 -34.45 4.20
CA GLU A 21 22.02 -35.31 3.78
C GLU A 21 21.10 -35.80 4.92
N ALA A 22 19.81 -35.76 4.59
CA ALA A 22 18.65 -35.86 5.45
C ALA A 22 18.31 -37.29 5.88
N VAL A 23 17.67 -37.41 7.04
CA VAL A 23 16.86 -38.58 7.44
C VAL A 23 15.59 -38.05 8.10
N TYR A 24 14.45 -38.17 7.41
CA TYR A 24 13.11 -37.97 8.00
C TYR A 24 12.48 -39.32 8.31
N LYS A 25 12.02 -39.48 9.56
CA LYS A 25 11.33 -40.67 10.09
C LYS A 25 9.83 -40.63 9.79
N ILE A 26 9.33 -41.79 9.39
CA ILE A 26 7.92 -42.20 9.31
C ILE A 26 7.41 -42.56 10.71
N GLN A 27 6.17 -42.19 11.04
CA GLN A 27 5.34 -42.99 11.96
C GLN A 27 3.85 -42.85 11.62
N ASN A 28 3.23 -44.03 11.45
CA ASN A 28 1.82 -44.30 11.12
C ASN A 28 0.87 -44.06 12.30
N PHE A 29 -0.40 -43.77 12.01
CA PHE A 29 -1.53 -44.38 12.72
C PHE A 29 -2.74 -44.57 11.78
N LEU A 30 -3.21 -45.81 11.71
CA LEU A 30 -4.43 -46.29 11.05
C LEU A 30 -5.54 -46.44 12.11
N ALA A 31 -6.77 -46.06 11.76
CA ALA A 31 -8.00 -46.71 12.25
C ALA A 31 -9.17 -46.47 11.26
N ALA A 32 -10.02 -47.49 11.13
CA ALA A 32 -10.90 -47.85 10.00
C ALA A 32 -12.28 -47.12 9.96
N LYS A 33 -12.78 -46.69 8.76
CA LYS A 33 -13.91 -47.22 7.90
C LYS A 33 -15.36 -46.93 8.38
N PRO A 34 -16.45 -46.98 7.52
CA PRO A 34 -16.56 -47.40 6.11
C PRO A 34 -17.47 -46.56 5.13
N PHE A 35 -17.26 -46.81 3.83
CA PHE A 35 -18.16 -46.91 2.65
C PHE A 35 -19.52 -46.17 2.56
N SER A 36 -19.72 -45.46 1.43
CA SER A 36 -20.66 -45.89 0.38
C SER A 36 -20.26 -45.31 -0.99
N ALA A 37 -20.07 -46.20 -1.97
CA ALA A 37 -19.78 -45.87 -3.36
C ALA A 37 -20.93 -46.42 -4.22
N MET A 38 -21.52 -45.57 -5.07
CA MET A 38 -22.39 -45.99 -6.16
C MET A 38 -21.59 -45.95 -7.47
N LEU A 39 -21.40 -47.14 -8.05
CA LEU A 39 -20.95 -47.37 -9.42
C LEU A 39 -22.18 -47.45 -10.32
N SER A 40 -22.14 -46.81 -11.48
CA SER A 40 -22.68 -47.41 -12.70
C SER A 40 -21.98 -46.86 -13.95
N VAL A 41 -21.79 -47.76 -14.89
CA VAL A 41 -20.84 -47.79 -16.00
C VAL A 41 -21.57 -47.56 -17.33
N SER A 42 -20.83 -47.07 -18.34
CA SER A 42 -20.96 -47.33 -19.80
C SER A 42 -20.98 -46.01 -20.59
N ARG A 43 -20.30 -45.82 -21.73
CA ARG A 43 -19.66 -46.72 -22.70
C ARG A 43 -18.72 -45.87 -23.57
N VAL A 44 -17.59 -46.43 -23.95
CA VAL A 44 -16.72 -45.93 -25.03
C VAL A 44 -17.32 -46.35 -26.37
N ALA A 45 -17.40 -45.42 -27.32
CA ALA A 45 -17.61 -45.71 -28.74
C ALA A 45 -16.58 -44.91 -29.56
N VAL A 46 -15.73 -45.65 -30.27
CA VAL A 46 -14.75 -45.18 -31.24
C VAL A 46 -15.46 -45.05 -32.59
N GLY A 47 -15.27 -43.92 -33.27
CA GLY A 47 -15.72 -43.70 -34.65
C GLY A 47 -14.85 -42.66 -35.35
N ASN A 48 -14.02 -43.13 -36.29
CA ASN A 48 -13.35 -42.31 -37.30
C ASN A 48 -14.38 -41.67 -38.23
N VAL A 49 -14.07 -40.48 -38.81
CA VAL A 49 -14.14 -40.14 -40.26
C VAL A 49 -13.93 -38.63 -40.51
N ARG A 50 -12.87 -38.35 -41.31
CA ARG A 50 -12.63 -37.37 -42.40
C ARG A 50 -13.00 -35.86 -42.30
N CYS A 51 -12.01 -35.07 -42.76
CA CYS A 51 -12.06 -33.66 -43.18
C CYS A 51 -13.11 -33.34 -44.24
N VAL A 52 -13.85 -32.24 -44.07
CA VAL A 52 -14.35 -31.32 -45.12
C VAL A 52 -14.58 -29.91 -44.50
N GLN A 53 -14.14 -28.83 -45.16
CA GLN A 53 -14.58 -27.42 -44.98
C GLN A 53 -15.45 -27.02 -46.19
N PRO A 54 -16.16 -25.87 -46.23
CA PRO A 54 -16.70 -24.98 -45.18
C PRO A 54 -18.19 -24.58 -45.43
N ALA A 55 -18.87 -23.89 -44.49
CA ALA A 55 -20.08 -23.13 -44.82
C ALA A 55 -20.34 -21.94 -43.87
N LEU A 56 -20.55 -20.76 -44.46
CA LEU A 56 -21.11 -19.55 -43.87
C LEU A 56 -22.52 -19.80 -43.30
N VAL A 57 -22.82 -19.23 -42.13
CA VAL A 57 -24.20 -19.07 -41.65
C VAL A 57 -24.48 -17.60 -41.35
N ARG A 58 -25.54 -17.12 -41.99
CA ARG A 58 -26.09 -15.76 -42.01
C ARG A 58 -27.25 -15.72 -41.01
N ILE A 59 -27.21 -14.88 -39.98
CA ILE A 59 -28.32 -14.73 -39.02
C ILE A 59 -29.09 -13.43 -39.33
N ARG A 60 -30.37 -13.60 -39.69
CA ARG A 60 -31.36 -12.52 -39.87
C ARG A 60 -31.97 -12.11 -38.53
N LYS A 61 -32.16 -10.80 -38.34
CA LYS A 61 -32.94 -10.20 -37.25
C LYS A 61 -34.44 -10.31 -37.56
N HIS A 62 -35.25 -10.68 -36.56
CA HIS A 62 -36.69 -10.46 -36.55
C HIS A 62 -37.06 -9.31 -35.61
N VAL A 63 -37.95 -8.46 -36.12
CA VAL A 63 -38.60 -7.31 -35.49
C VAL A 63 -39.84 -7.80 -34.74
N LEU A 64 -40.08 -7.28 -33.54
CA LEU A 64 -41.40 -7.22 -32.92
C LEU A 64 -41.63 -5.82 -32.35
N ALA A 65 -42.73 -5.22 -32.77
CA ALA A 65 -43.22 -3.92 -32.36
C ALA A 65 -44.22 -4.07 -31.20
N GLY A 66 -44.24 -3.08 -30.32
CA GLY A 66 -45.25 -2.89 -29.27
C GLY A 66 -44.98 -1.56 -28.59
N GLY A 67 -45.68 -0.51 -29.00
CA GLY A 67 -45.53 0.85 -28.47
C GLY A 67 -46.45 1.11 -27.28
N PHE A 68 -46.05 2.06 -26.43
CA PHE A 68 -46.92 3.10 -25.87
C PHE A 68 -46.06 4.29 -25.42
N THR A 69 -46.61 5.48 -25.59
CA THR A 69 -46.02 6.81 -25.59
C THR A 69 -45.90 7.46 -24.21
N GLN A 70 -44.85 8.24 -23.96
CA GLN A 70 -44.95 9.65 -23.55
C GLN A 70 -43.59 10.37 -23.61
N THR A 71 -43.66 11.63 -24.03
CA THR A 71 -42.62 12.56 -24.48
C THR A 71 -42.04 13.44 -23.37
N PHE A 72 -40.77 13.84 -23.52
CA PHE A 72 -40.12 15.16 -23.21
C PHE A 72 -38.61 14.88 -23.04
N GLY A 73 -37.62 15.55 -23.61
CA GLY A 73 -37.48 16.52 -24.69
C GLY A 73 -35.97 16.74 -24.84
N SER A 74 -35.41 16.60 -26.04
CA SER A 74 -34.00 16.91 -26.32
C SER A 74 -33.87 17.58 -27.69
N ARG A 75 -33.35 18.81 -27.71
CA ARG A 75 -32.95 19.51 -28.95
C ARG A 75 -31.44 19.41 -29.09
N ARG A 76 -30.98 18.75 -30.15
CA ARG A 76 -29.63 18.91 -30.71
C ARG A 76 -29.78 19.40 -32.15
N TRP A 77 -29.17 20.53 -32.45
CA TRP A 77 -29.16 21.16 -33.76
C TRP A 77 -28.10 20.52 -34.66
N ILE A 78 -28.50 20.18 -35.89
CA ILE A 78 -27.62 19.77 -36.99
C ILE A 78 -27.52 20.95 -37.96
N SER A 79 -26.28 21.26 -38.34
CA SER A 79 -25.87 22.24 -39.33
C SER A 79 -26.25 21.81 -40.76
N VAL A 80 -26.83 22.72 -41.54
CA VAL A 80 -27.11 22.54 -42.98
C VAL A 80 -26.32 23.55 -43.78
N LYS A 81 -25.55 23.03 -44.75
CA LYS A 81 -24.76 23.75 -45.75
C LYS A 81 -25.65 24.47 -46.76
N GLN A 82 -25.24 25.69 -47.13
CA GLN A 82 -25.78 26.48 -48.23
C GLN A 82 -25.57 25.80 -49.59
N THR A 83 -26.59 25.93 -50.44
CA THR A 83 -26.61 25.51 -51.85
C THR A 83 -26.59 26.78 -52.71
N GLU A 84 -25.71 26.84 -53.71
CA GLU A 84 -25.71 27.87 -54.76
C GLU A 84 -26.79 27.59 -55.80
N GLN A 85 -27.60 28.58 -56.17
CA GLN A 85 -28.39 28.55 -57.41
C GLN A 85 -28.47 29.92 -58.09
N LYS A 86 -28.35 29.86 -59.43
CA LYS A 86 -28.32 30.93 -60.44
C LYS A 86 -29.64 31.71 -60.55
N ALA A 87 -29.50 32.97 -60.97
CA ALA A 87 -30.54 33.94 -61.27
C ALA A 87 -31.25 33.73 -62.63
N ILE A 88 -32.57 34.02 -62.67
CA ILE A 88 -33.35 34.47 -63.84
C ILE A 88 -34.38 35.50 -63.36
N ALA A 89 -34.59 36.55 -64.15
CA ALA A 89 -35.33 37.78 -63.85
C ALA A 89 -36.79 37.79 -64.32
N THR A 90 -37.67 38.58 -63.67
CA THR A 90 -38.76 39.44 -64.24
C THR A 90 -39.54 40.14 -63.09
N THR A 91 -39.36 41.45 -62.86
CA THR A 91 -40.22 42.63 -63.19
C THR A 91 -41.38 42.95 -62.22
N GLY A 92 -41.31 44.13 -61.57
CA GLY A 92 -42.44 44.87 -60.95
C GLY A 92 -42.03 45.77 -59.77
N GLY A 93 -41.96 47.11 -59.96
CA GLY A 93 -41.52 48.14 -58.96
C GLY A 93 -42.55 48.47 -57.84
N PRO A 94 -42.43 49.56 -57.04
CA PRO A 94 -41.56 50.75 -57.15
C PRO A 94 -40.44 50.83 -56.09
N THR A 95 -39.45 51.70 -56.35
CA THR A 95 -38.19 51.88 -55.62
C THR A 95 -38.31 52.74 -54.36
N CYS A 96 -37.94 52.19 -53.21
CA CYS A 96 -37.57 52.96 -52.01
C CYS A 96 -36.03 53.09 -51.92
N PRO A 97 -35.50 54.22 -51.38
CA PRO A 97 -34.08 54.53 -51.42
C PRO A 97 -33.23 53.61 -50.53
N PRO A 98 -31.96 53.33 -50.89
CA PRO A 98 -31.06 52.52 -50.08
C PRO A 98 -30.68 53.23 -48.77
N PRO A 99 -30.44 52.48 -47.67
CA PRO A 99 -30.02 53.05 -46.39
C PRO A 99 -28.64 53.71 -46.49
N PRO A 100 -28.35 54.73 -45.67
CA PRO A 100 -27.08 55.45 -45.68
C PRO A 100 -25.89 54.53 -45.31
N PRO A 101 -24.68 54.82 -45.83
CA PRO A 101 -23.50 54.01 -45.53
C PRO A 101 -23.18 54.05 -44.02
N PRO A 102 -22.67 52.95 -43.45
CA PRO A 102 -22.29 52.90 -42.04
C PRO A 102 -21.16 53.92 -41.76
N PRO A 103 -21.14 54.55 -40.57
CA PRO A 103 -20.13 55.53 -40.22
C PRO A 103 -18.73 54.90 -40.18
N PRO A 104 -17.67 55.67 -40.47
CA PRO A 104 -16.29 55.17 -40.41
C PRO A 104 -15.95 54.74 -38.97
N LYS A 105 -15.31 53.58 -38.84
CA LYS A 105 -14.85 53.07 -37.53
C LYS A 105 -13.81 54.04 -36.95
N PRO A 106 -13.92 54.44 -35.66
CA PRO A 106 -12.93 55.31 -35.04
C PRO A 106 -11.59 54.59 -34.86
N SER A 107 -10.51 55.24 -35.29
CA SER A 107 -9.13 54.78 -35.11
C SER A 107 -8.67 55.04 -33.68
N TYR A 108 -8.52 53.97 -32.88
CA TYR A 108 -8.05 53.99 -31.48
C TYR A 108 -6.53 54.25 -31.33
N THR A 109 -5.81 54.40 -32.43
CA THR A 109 -4.34 54.52 -32.45
C THR A 109 -3.82 55.73 -31.66
N GLY A 110 -4.58 56.84 -31.62
CA GLY A 110 -4.22 58.03 -30.85
C GLY A 110 -4.31 57.84 -29.33
N TYR A 111 -5.30 57.09 -28.84
CA TYR A 111 -5.45 56.80 -27.40
C TYR A 111 -4.38 55.83 -26.89
N ILE A 112 -4.00 54.87 -27.72
CA ILE A 112 -2.95 53.90 -27.39
C ILE A 112 -1.59 54.62 -27.32
N LEU A 113 -1.29 55.50 -28.28
CA LEU A 113 -0.06 56.30 -28.25
C LEU A 113 -0.01 57.27 -27.06
N GLY A 114 -1.14 57.90 -26.71
CA GLY A 114 -1.24 58.76 -25.52
C GLY A 114 -1.04 58.01 -24.19
N ALA A 115 -1.59 56.80 -24.07
CA ALA A 115 -1.42 55.96 -22.88
C ALA A 115 0.03 55.47 -22.71
N ILE A 116 0.71 55.13 -23.81
CA ILE A 116 2.13 54.73 -23.79
C ILE A 116 3.01 55.92 -23.39
N ALA A 117 2.72 57.13 -23.88
CA ALA A 117 3.50 58.32 -23.51
C ALA A 117 3.35 58.70 -22.03
N LEU A 118 2.13 58.60 -21.47
CA LEU A 118 1.86 58.90 -20.06
C LEU A 118 2.49 57.87 -19.11
N THR A 119 2.46 56.60 -19.47
CA THR A 119 3.09 55.53 -18.67
C THR A 119 4.61 55.61 -18.72
N ALA A 120 5.20 55.89 -19.88
CA ALA A 120 6.65 56.09 -20.00
C ALA A 120 7.15 57.32 -19.22
N GLY A 121 6.40 58.43 -19.26
CA GLY A 121 6.71 59.64 -18.49
C GLY A 121 6.62 59.43 -16.96
N GLY A 122 5.59 58.70 -16.50
CA GLY A 122 5.42 58.36 -15.09
C GLY A 122 6.50 57.42 -14.54
N LEU A 123 6.91 56.42 -15.34
CA LEU A 123 8.01 55.52 -14.99
C LEU A 123 9.37 56.23 -14.95
N GLY A 124 9.62 57.18 -15.87
CA GLY A 124 10.83 57.98 -15.87
C GLY A 124 10.97 58.86 -14.63
N LEU A 125 9.86 59.47 -14.16
CA LEU A 125 9.84 60.28 -12.94
C LEU A 125 10.01 59.45 -11.66
N ALA A 126 9.43 58.25 -11.62
CA ALA A 126 9.58 57.32 -10.50
C ALA A 126 11.02 56.76 -10.38
N TYR A 127 11.68 56.54 -11.52
CA TYR A 127 13.08 56.14 -11.57
C TYR A 127 14.03 57.27 -11.13
N TYR A 128 13.79 58.50 -11.60
CA TYR A 128 14.62 59.66 -11.23
C TYR A 128 14.50 60.04 -9.74
N ASN A 129 13.36 59.74 -9.11
CA ASN A 129 13.10 60.02 -7.70
C ASN A 129 13.47 58.85 -6.75
N GLY A 130 14.22 57.84 -7.21
CA GLY A 130 14.76 56.79 -6.34
C GLY A 130 13.71 55.86 -5.70
N LEU A 131 12.50 55.77 -6.26
CA LEU A 131 11.39 55.00 -5.67
C LEU A 131 11.56 53.47 -5.77
N PHE A 132 12.64 53.00 -6.39
CA PHE A 132 12.94 51.57 -6.62
C PHE A 132 14.31 51.13 -6.07
N ASP A 133 14.98 51.94 -5.24
CA ASP A 133 16.22 51.55 -4.55
C ASP A 133 15.98 50.57 -3.37
N GLY A 134 15.07 49.61 -3.55
CA GLY A 134 14.94 48.45 -2.69
C GLY A 134 15.95 47.37 -3.11
N PRO A 135 16.42 46.50 -2.19
CA PRO A 135 17.22 45.35 -2.57
C PRO A 135 16.46 44.51 -3.62
N PRO A 136 17.15 43.93 -4.62
CA PRO A 136 16.49 43.25 -5.72
C PRO A 136 15.57 42.14 -5.18
N PRO A 137 14.38 41.95 -5.77
CA PRO A 137 13.54 40.82 -5.42
C PRO A 137 14.34 39.53 -5.66
N PRO A 138 14.18 38.50 -4.79
CA PRO A 138 14.84 37.23 -5.02
C PRO A 138 14.48 36.73 -6.42
N THR A 139 15.50 36.29 -7.16
CA THR A 139 15.34 35.74 -8.51
C THR A 139 14.16 34.77 -8.55
N PRO A 140 13.28 34.84 -9.58
CA PRO A 140 12.21 33.86 -9.73
C PRO A 140 12.82 32.47 -9.70
N VAL A 141 12.43 31.68 -8.70
CA VAL A 141 12.87 30.30 -8.60
C VAL A 141 12.20 29.56 -9.75
N ASP A 142 13.02 29.04 -10.66
CA ASP A 142 12.56 28.19 -11.74
C ASP A 142 12.13 26.85 -11.14
N ASP A 143 10.84 26.74 -10.83
CA ASP A 143 10.20 25.57 -10.23
C ASP A 143 10.25 24.32 -11.13
N THR A 144 10.76 24.42 -12.36
CA THR A 144 10.89 23.29 -13.30
C THR A 144 12.21 22.51 -13.17
N LYS A 145 13.21 23.04 -12.44
CA LYS A 145 14.55 22.43 -12.33
C LYS A 145 14.68 21.34 -11.26
N GLU A 146 13.66 21.18 -10.41
CA GLU A 146 13.75 20.43 -9.16
C GLU A 146 13.92 18.91 -9.32
N ASP A 147 13.59 18.39 -10.49
CA ASP A 147 13.66 16.95 -10.80
C ASP A 147 15.01 16.52 -11.43
N ALA A 148 15.85 17.48 -11.80
CA ALA A 148 17.02 17.22 -12.67
C ALA A 148 18.25 16.69 -11.92
N ASP A 149 18.44 17.03 -10.64
CA ASP A 149 19.61 16.56 -9.87
C ASP A 149 19.38 15.19 -9.19
N ARG A 150 18.12 14.81 -8.96
CA ARG A 150 17.76 13.47 -8.46
C ARG A 150 17.80 12.40 -9.57
N LYS A 151 17.49 12.78 -10.82
CA LYS A 151 17.55 11.91 -12.01
C LYS A 151 18.95 11.40 -12.40
N LYS A 152 20.02 11.82 -11.72
CA LYS A 152 21.41 11.50 -12.10
C LYS A 152 22.06 10.32 -11.38
N ARG A 153 21.38 9.64 -10.44
CA ARG A 153 21.97 8.52 -9.68
C ARG A 153 21.39 7.17 -10.09
N THR A 154 21.51 6.81 -11.36
CA THR A 154 21.13 5.48 -11.83
C THR A 154 22.19 4.44 -11.47
N TYR A 155 21.77 3.19 -11.28
CA TYR A 155 22.69 2.06 -11.17
C TYR A 155 22.18 0.89 -12.04
N PRO A 156 22.96 0.41 -13.03
CA PRO A 156 24.28 0.92 -13.43
C PRO A 156 24.22 2.36 -13.92
N ALA A 157 25.36 3.05 -14.00
CA ALA A 157 25.41 4.47 -14.35
C ALA A 157 24.86 4.76 -15.76
N SER A 158 24.97 3.78 -16.68
CA SER A 158 24.44 3.88 -18.04
C SER A 158 23.48 2.72 -18.32
N SER A 159 22.35 3.04 -18.94
CA SER A 159 21.37 2.04 -19.39
C SER A 159 21.93 1.11 -20.46
N LYS A 160 22.98 1.51 -21.16
CA LYS A 160 23.71 0.65 -22.12
C LYS A 160 24.39 -0.54 -21.46
N ASP A 161 24.63 -0.46 -20.16
CA ASP A 161 25.24 -1.55 -19.38
C ASP A 161 24.18 -2.58 -18.95
N LEU A 162 22.89 -2.30 -19.20
CA LEU A 162 21.81 -3.26 -19.00
C LEU A 162 21.83 -4.33 -20.10
N PRO A 163 21.45 -5.57 -19.77
CA PRO A 163 21.37 -6.64 -20.75
C PRO A 163 20.29 -6.33 -21.79
N LYS A 164 20.61 -6.56 -23.07
CA LYS A 164 19.68 -6.36 -24.19
C LYS A 164 18.50 -7.33 -24.18
N HIS A 165 18.65 -8.46 -23.50
CA HIS A 165 17.65 -9.50 -23.37
C HIS A 165 17.70 -10.15 -21.99
N VAL A 166 16.54 -10.42 -21.40
CA VAL A 166 16.41 -11.15 -20.14
C VAL A 166 15.24 -12.14 -20.20
N PRO A 167 15.38 -13.37 -19.68
CA PRO A 167 14.27 -14.32 -19.64
C PRO A 167 13.08 -13.78 -18.83
N TYR A 168 13.36 -13.21 -17.65
CA TYR A 168 12.34 -12.67 -16.75
C TYR A 168 12.62 -11.21 -16.44
N LEU A 169 11.69 -10.33 -16.81
CA LEU A 169 11.73 -8.90 -16.50
C LEU A 169 10.68 -8.55 -15.46
N LEU A 170 11.06 -7.93 -14.35
CA LEU A 170 10.15 -7.45 -13.32
C LEU A 170 10.20 -5.92 -13.26
N VAL A 171 9.08 -5.26 -13.55
CA VAL A 171 8.96 -3.80 -13.55
C VAL A 171 8.46 -3.35 -12.17
N GLY A 172 9.33 -2.73 -11.39
CA GLY A 172 9.16 -2.36 -10.00
C GLY A 172 10.05 -3.18 -9.07
N GLY A 173 10.68 -2.52 -8.09
CA GLY A 173 11.61 -3.15 -7.12
C GLY A 173 10.99 -3.45 -5.76
N GLY A 174 9.68 -3.68 -5.68
CA GLY A 174 8.96 -3.85 -4.41
C GLY A 174 8.77 -5.30 -3.95
N THR A 175 7.93 -5.46 -2.92
CA THR A 175 7.56 -6.74 -2.30
C THR A 175 7.11 -7.81 -3.31
N ALA A 176 6.24 -7.45 -4.25
CA ALA A 176 5.71 -8.40 -5.23
C ALA A 176 6.80 -8.94 -6.17
N SER A 177 7.74 -8.10 -6.60
CA SER A 177 8.87 -8.51 -7.45
C SER A 177 9.80 -9.47 -6.72
N ILE A 178 10.12 -9.20 -5.45
CA ILE A 178 10.96 -10.11 -4.65
C ILE A 178 10.29 -11.47 -4.48
N ALA A 179 8.99 -11.49 -4.19
CA ALA A 179 8.25 -12.73 -4.07
C ALA A 179 8.19 -13.50 -5.40
N ALA A 180 7.98 -12.81 -6.52
CA ALA A 180 7.99 -13.41 -7.85
C ALA A 180 9.36 -14.00 -8.21
N PHE A 181 10.44 -13.24 -8.00
CA PHE A 181 11.79 -13.71 -8.23
C PHE A 181 12.11 -14.97 -7.42
N ARG A 182 11.80 -14.97 -6.11
CA ARG A 182 12.01 -16.14 -5.25
C ARG A 182 11.25 -17.36 -5.79
N ALA A 183 10.00 -17.18 -6.20
CA ALA A 183 9.17 -18.24 -6.78
C ALA A 183 9.73 -18.78 -8.11
N ILE A 184 10.15 -17.88 -9.00
CA ILE A 184 10.80 -18.24 -10.27
C ILE A 184 12.02 -19.12 -9.98
N ARG A 185 12.90 -18.70 -9.06
CA ARG A 185 14.14 -19.43 -8.73
C ARG A 185 13.93 -20.79 -8.07
N VAL A 186 12.83 -20.96 -7.34
CA VAL A 186 12.46 -22.27 -6.75
C VAL A 186 12.19 -23.30 -7.84
N HIS A 187 11.57 -22.88 -8.94
CA HIS A 187 11.19 -23.77 -10.06
C HIS A 187 12.20 -23.78 -11.21
N ASP A 188 12.96 -22.69 -11.39
CA ASP A 188 14.05 -22.54 -12.34
C ASP A 188 15.31 -22.01 -11.62
N PRO A 189 16.15 -22.91 -11.07
CA PRO A 189 17.38 -22.54 -10.35
C PRO A 189 18.48 -21.91 -11.22
N LYS A 190 18.26 -21.74 -12.53
CA LYS A 190 19.17 -21.04 -13.44
C LYS A 190 18.55 -19.78 -14.04
N ALA A 191 17.33 -19.41 -13.62
CA ALA A 191 16.65 -18.21 -14.08
C ALA A 191 17.51 -16.97 -13.90
N LYS A 192 17.55 -16.14 -14.94
CA LYS A 192 18.14 -14.80 -14.95
C LYS A 192 17.01 -13.79 -14.90
N VAL A 193 16.94 -13.05 -13.79
CA VAL A 193 15.84 -12.15 -13.49
C VAL A 193 16.37 -10.72 -13.37
N MET A 194 15.80 -9.79 -14.13
CA MET A 194 16.11 -8.37 -14.02
C MET A 194 14.93 -7.63 -13.39
N MET A 195 15.20 -6.91 -12.30
CA MET A 195 14.26 -5.93 -11.74
C MET A 195 14.65 -4.54 -12.23
N ILE A 196 13.67 -3.76 -12.69
CA ILE A 196 13.87 -2.35 -13.05
C ILE A 196 13.02 -1.50 -12.13
N THR A 197 13.63 -0.58 -11.38
CA THR A 197 12.95 0.26 -10.40
C THR A 197 13.41 1.71 -10.51
N ASN A 198 12.47 2.64 -10.34
CA ASN A 198 12.74 4.08 -10.31
C ASN A 198 13.26 4.55 -8.95
N GLU A 199 13.12 3.73 -7.90
CA GLU A 199 13.75 3.96 -6.59
C GLU A 199 15.27 3.72 -6.65
N LEU A 200 16.02 4.38 -5.74
CA LEU A 200 17.48 4.28 -5.68
C LEU A 200 17.97 3.19 -4.72
N GLU A 201 17.06 2.69 -3.90
CA GLU A 201 17.30 1.69 -2.87
C GLU A 201 17.16 0.26 -3.44
N MET A 202 17.80 -0.71 -2.78
CA MET A 202 17.55 -2.12 -3.07
C MET A 202 16.16 -2.53 -2.58
N PRO A 203 15.54 -3.60 -3.11
CA PRO A 203 14.20 -4.01 -2.69
C PRO A 203 14.05 -4.18 -1.17
N TYR A 204 13.02 -3.55 -0.60
CA TYR A 204 12.78 -3.50 0.84
C TYR A 204 11.29 -3.58 1.20
N MET A 205 10.99 -3.88 2.48
CA MET A 205 9.62 -3.96 3.00
C MET A 205 9.14 -2.61 3.54
N ARG A 206 7.92 -2.17 3.19
CA ARG A 206 7.38 -0.86 3.61
C ARG A 206 6.84 -0.78 5.05
N PRO A 207 6.23 -1.83 5.66
CA PRO A 207 5.57 -1.68 6.96
C PRO A 207 6.42 -1.07 8.10
N PRO A 208 7.73 -1.36 8.23
CA PRO A 208 8.55 -0.77 9.28
C PRO A 208 8.75 0.75 9.17
N LEU A 209 8.54 1.34 7.98
CA LEU A 209 8.75 2.78 7.75
C LEU A 209 7.82 3.66 8.59
N SER A 210 6.63 3.19 8.94
CA SER A 210 5.67 3.91 9.79
C SER A 210 5.58 3.35 11.22
N LYS A 211 6.37 2.32 11.54
CA LYS A 211 6.30 1.55 12.78
C LYS A 211 7.66 1.48 13.45
N GLU A 212 8.28 0.30 13.52
CA GLU A 212 9.43 -0.03 14.38
C GLU A 212 10.64 0.90 14.17
N LEU A 213 10.87 1.39 12.95
CA LEU A 213 11.98 2.32 12.68
C LEU A 213 11.88 3.63 13.48
N TRP A 214 10.68 4.05 13.90
CA TRP A 214 10.49 5.22 14.76
C TRP A 214 10.75 4.95 16.23
N PHE A 215 10.76 3.68 16.62
CA PHE A 215 10.97 3.22 18.00
C PHE A 215 12.42 2.81 18.29
N ASN A 216 13.28 2.79 17.27
CA ASN A 216 14.70 2.60 17.45
C ASN A 216 15.37 3.76 18.19
N PRO A 217 16.41 3.48 18.98
CA PRO A 217 17.30 4.52 19.48
C PRO A 217 18.02 5.21 18.31
N THR A 218 18.40 6.47 18.50
CA THR A 218 19.08 7.29 17.48
C THR A 218 20.39 6.67 17.01
N GLU A 219 21.06 5.92 17.89
CA GLU A 219 22.36 5.29 17.65
C GLU A 219 22.26 3.96 16.87
N ALA A 220 21.05 3.50 16.52
CA ALA A 220 20.85 2.27 15.76
C ALA A 220 21.39 2.37 14.32
N GLU A 221 21.79 1.22 13.76
CA GLU A 221 22.18 1.16 12.36
C GLU A 221 21.06 1.63 11.42
N PRO A 222 21.37 2.43 10.38
CA PRO A 222 20.37 2.93 9.44
C PRO A 222 19.57 1.81 8.82
N LEU A 223 18.24 1.97 8.78
CA LEU A 223 17.30 1.06 8.11
C LEU A 223 17.33 -0.40 8.62
N LYS A 224 17.97 -0.65 9.76
CA LYS A 224 17.69 -1.81 10.60
C LYS A 224 16.69 -1.40 11.67
N PHE A 225 15.82 -2.31 12.07
CA PHE A 225 14.83 -2.08 13.10
C PHE A 225 14.73 -3.26 14.03
N ARG A 226 14.30 -2.95 15.25
CA ARG A 226 13.99 -3.97 16.24
C ARG A 226 12.51 -4.27 16.23
N GLN A 227 12.17 -5.52 16.01
CA GLN A 227 10.79 -5.99 16.11
C GLN A 227 10.29 -5.90 17.55
N TRP A 228 8.97 -5.95 17.73
CA TRP A 228 8.33 -5.97 19.06
C TRP A 228 8.68 -7.20 19.90
N ASN A 229 9.25 -8.25 19.32
CA ASN A 229 9.78 -9.39 20.07
C ASN A 229 11.27 -9.24 20.46
N GLY A 230 11.91 -8.15 20.00
CA GLY A 230 13.29 -7.81 20.27
C GLY A 230 14.33 -8.32 19.30
N SER A 231 13.94 -9.02 18.24
CA SER A 231 14.85 -9.39 17.15
C SER A 231 15.17 -8.20 16.24
N GLU A 232 16.45 -8.05 15.89
CA GLU A 232 16.88 -7.06 14.91
C GLU A 232 16.68 -7.59 13.49
N ARG A 233 16.27 -6.71 12.57
CA ARG A 233 16.05 -7.03 11.16
C ARG A 233 16.39 -5.85 10.27
N SER A 234 16.91 -6.12 9.08
CA SER A 234 17.00 -5.12 8.03
C SER A 234 15.65 -4.90 7.34
N ILE A 235 15.38 -3.67 6.89
CA ILE A 235 14.25 -3.39 6.01
C ILE A 235 14.42 -4.05 4.63
N PHE A 236 15.67 -4.25 4.18
CA PHE A 236 15.98 -4.87 2.90
C PHE A 236 15.65 -6.36 2.91
N TYR A 237 15.13 -6.88 1.79
CA TYR A 237 14.74 -8.28 1.71
C TYR A 237 15.92 -9.25 1.67
N GLU A 238 17.04 -8.80 1.12
CA GLU A 238 18.29 -9.55 0.94
C GLU A 238 19.47 -8.59 1.13
N PRO A 239 20.64 -9.07 1.58
CA PRO A 239 21.86 -8.26 1.61
C PRO A 239 22.32 -7.87 0.20
N ASN A 240 23.11 -6.80 0.07
CA ASN A 240 23.53 -6.28 -1.24
C ASN A 240 24.28 -7.31 -2.09
N ASP A 241 25.14 -8.14 -1.47
CA ASP A 241 25.94 -9.16 -2.16
C ASP A 241 25.11 -10.33 -2.72
N TYR A 242 23.83 -10.41 -2.36
CA TYR A 242 22.90 -11.38 -2.95
C TYR A 242 22.59 -11.08 -4.42
N TYR A 243 22.65 -9.80 -4.81
CA TYR A 243 22.27 -9.36 -6.14
C TYR A 243 23.48 -9.32 -7.09
N ILE A 244 23.26 -9.78 -8.30
CA ILE A 244 24.25 -9.74 -9.37
C ILE A 244 24.30 -8.33 -9.96
N ASP A 245 25.50 -7.86 -10.31
CA ASP A 245 25.66 -6.65 -11.12
C ASP A 245 24.84 -6.77 -12.41
N PRO A 246 23.96 -5.80 -12.75
CA PRO A 246 23.13 -5.86 -13.95
C PRO A 246 23.89 -6.17 -15.25
N SER A 247 25.13 -5.69 -15.39
CA SER A 247 25.97 -5.93 -16.58
C SER A 247 26.43 -7.38 -16.71
N LYS A 248 26.49 -8.12 -15.60
CA LYS A 248 26.97 -9.51 -15.54
C LYS A 248 25.84 -10.54 -15.55
N LEU A 249 24.57 -10.11 -15.50
CA LEU A 249 23.42 -11.02 -15.41
C LEU A 249 23.35 -11.99 -16.59
N SER A 250 23.64 -11.51 -17.81
CA SER A 250 23.64 -12.32 -19.04
C SER A 250 24.63 -13.49 -18.99
N ASP A 251 25.77 -13.32 -18.31
CA ASP A 251 26.86 -14.29 -18.29
C ASP A 251 26.89 -15.12 -17.01
N ALA A 252 25.98 -14.86 -16.06
CA ALA A 252 25.90 -15.58 -14.81
C ALA A 252 25.56 -17.08 -15.04
N PRO A 253 26.47 -18.03 -14.74
CA PRO A 253 26.30 -19.45 -15.09
C PRO A 253 25.18 -20.13 -14.30
N ASN A 254 24.92 -19.65 -13.09
CA ASN A 254 23.88 -20.17 -12.20
C ASN A 254 22.61 -19.31 -12.20
N GLY A 255 22.51 -18.34 -13.11
CA GLY A 255 21.48 -17.30 -13.08
C GLY A 255 21.56 -16.44 -11.82
N GLY A 256 20.46 -15.79 -11.48
CA GLY A 256 20.31 -14.93 -10.30
C GLY A 256 19.41 -13.73 -10.58
N VAL A 257 19.47 -12.75 -9.69
CA VAL A 257 18.72 -11.49 -9.82
C VAL A 257 19.67 -10.32 -9.91
N ALA A 258 19.35 -9.37 -10.79
CA ALA A 258 19.95 -8.05 -10.80
C ALA A 258 18.88 -6.97 -10.64
N VAL A 259 19.26 -5.82 -10.10
CA VAL A 259 18.34 -4.68 -9.89
C VAL A 259 18.94 -3.43 -10.54
N ALA A 260 18.28 -2.96 -11.59
CA ALA A 260 18.53 -1.66 -12.20
C ALA A 260 17.74 -0.58 -11.42
N ARG A 261 18.44 0.35 -10.79
CA ARG A 261 17.89 1.37 -9.88
C ARG A 261 17.92 2.75 -10.52
N GLY A 262 16.94 3.59 -10.19
CA GLY A 262 16.75 4.90 -10.80
C GLY A 262 16.25 4.87 -12.26
N TYR A 263 15.85 3.70 -12.77
CA TYR A 263 15.35 3.53 -14.14
C TYR A 263 13.84 3.35 -14.15
N GLU A 264 13.18 3.95 -15.14
CA GLU A 264 11.74 3.85 -15.32
C GLU A 264 11.40 3.23 -16.67
N VAL A 265 10.53 2.21 -16.65
CA VAL A 265 9.96 1.63 -17.87
C VAL A 265 8.76 2.48 -18.27
N HIS A 266 8.86 3.17 -19.40
CA HIS A 266 7.80 4.06 -19.89
C HIS A 266 6.81 3.34 -20.83
N ARG A 267 7.26 2.30 -21.54
CA ARG A 267 6.41 1.53 -22.48
C ARG A 267 6.79 0.04 -22.49
N LEU A 268 5.78 -0.82 -22.49
CA LEU A 268 5.89 -2.23 -22.86
C LEU A 268 5.33 -2.44 -24.26
N ASP A 269 6.19 -2.81 -25.19
CA ASP A 269 5.78 -3.38 -26.46
C ASP A 269 5.48 -4.86 -26.26
N VAL A 270 4.21 -5.17 -25.98
CA VAL A 270 3.76 -6.53 -25.70
C VAL A 270 3.97 -7.46 -26.90
N VAL A 271 3.80 -6.95 -28.12
CA VAL A 271 3.87 -7.74 -29.37
C VAL A 271 5.30 -8.16 -29.63
N ASN A 272 6.23 -7.21 -29.58
CA ASN A 272 7.65 -7.45 -29.82
C ASN A 272 8.40 -7.91 -28.55
N ARG A 273 7.70 -7.99 -27.41
CA ARG A 273 8.22 -8.35 -26.08
C ARG A 273 9.42 -7.50 -25.67
N LYS A 274 9.25 -6.18 -25.70
CA LYS A 274 10.28 -5.21 -25.32
C LYS A 274 9.77 -4.25 -24.26
N ALA A 275 10.60 -4.00 -23.24
CA ALA A 275 10.44 -2.87 -22.35
C ALA A 275 11.31 -1.72 -22.85
N ILE A 276 10.74 -0.52 -22.85
CA ILE A 276 11.39 0.70 -23.31
C ILE A 276 11.48 1.64 -22.11
N LEU A 277 12.71 2.01 -21.76
CA LEU A 277 12.99 2.93 -20.67
C LEU A 277 12.72 4.37 -21.09
N THR A 278 12.65 5.28 -20.12
CA THR A 278 12.46 6.72 -20.36
C THR A 278 13.56 7.35 -21.21
N ASP A 279 14.77 6.80 -21.19
CA ASP A 279 15.89 7.24 -22.03
C ASP A 279 15.92 6.61 -23.44
N GLY A 280 14.92 5.78 -23.77
CA GLY A 280 14.79 5.10 -25.06
C GLY A 280 15.50 3.74 -25.13
N THR A 281 16.18 3.30 -24.08
CA THR A 281 16.82 1.98 -24.06
C THR A 281 15.79 0.87 -24.16
N GLU A 282 16.02 -0.11 -25.03
CA GLU A 282 15.15 -1.26 -25.22
C GLU A 282 15.74 -2.52 -24.59
N ILE A 283 14.91 -3.24 -23.82
CA ILE A 283 15.26 -4.52 -23.21
C ILE A 283 14.20 -5.53 -23.65
N SER A 284 14.62 -6.55 -24.40
CA SER A 284 13.72 -7.65 -24.78
C SER A 284 13.53 -8.64 -23.62
N TYR A 285 12.36 -9.27 -23.55
CA TYR A 285 12.02 -10.21 -22.49
C TYR A 285 11.22 -11.43 -22.99
N ASP A 286 11.30 -12.55 -22.26
CA ASP A 286 10.40 -13.68 -22.52
C ASP A 286 9.09 -13.53 -21.74
N LYS A 287 9.20 -13.30 -20.43
CA LYS A 287 8.09 -13.04 -19.51
C LYS A 287 8.31 -11.74 -18.74
N CYS A 288 7.25 -10.96 -18.57
CA CYS A 288 7.27 -9.71 -17.82
C CYS A 288 6.26 -9.72 -16.66
N LEU A 289 6.67 -9.20 -15.50
CA LEU A 289 5.79 -8.86 -14.39
C LEU A 289 5.73 -7.34 -14.23
N ILE A 290 4.52 -6.78 -14.15
CA ILE A 290 4.28 -5.41 -13.71
C ILE A 290 3.97 -5.45 -12.21
N ALA A 291 4.86 -4.85 -11.42
CA ALA A 291 4.77 -4.75 -9.97
C ALA A 291 5.08 -3.31 -9.52
N THR A 292 4.52 -2.34 -10.25
CA THR A 292 4.75 -0.90 -10.09
C THR A 292 4.14 -0.31 -8.81
N GLY A 293 3.33 -1.09 -8.09
CA GLY A 293 2.70 -0.69 -6.85
C GLY A 293 1.73 0.48 -7.01
N ALA A 294 1.69 1.35 -6.01
CA ALA A 294 0.83 2.53 -5.95
C ALA A 294 1.62 3.76 -5.50
N ARG A 295 1.17 4.97 -5.81
CA ARG A 295 1.73 6.24 -5.32
C ARG A 295 0.75 6.92 -4.35
N PRO A 296 1.24 7.67 -3.34
CA PRO A 296 0.35 8.36 -2.41
C PRO A 296 -0.51 9.40 -3.14
N LYS A 297 -1.77 9.52 -2.74
CA LYS A 297 -2.61 10.63 -3.18
C LYS A 297 -2.18 11.90 -2.48
N ASN A 298 -2.17 13.01 -3.23
CA ASN A 298 -2.01 14.34 -2.66
C ASN A 298 -3.38 15.04 -2.57
N LEU A 299 -3.46 16.09 -1.76
CA LEU A 299 -4.61 17.00 -1.81
C LEU A 299 -4.28 18.19 -2.71
N PRO A 300 -5.24 18.65 -3.56
CA PRO A 300 -5.00 19.75 -4.50
C PRO A 300 -4.41 21.01 -3.85
N ILE A 301 -4.82 21.29 -2.61
CA ILE A 301 -4.33 22.41 -1.80
C ILE A 301 -2.82 22.37 -1.53
N PHE A 302 -2.23 21.18 -1.37
CA PHE A 302 -0.79 21.03 -1.19
C PHE A 302 -0.06 20.84 -2.52
N GLU A 303 -0.71 20.18 -3.48
CA GLU A 303 -0.14 19.93 -4.80
C GLU A 303 0.09 21.21 -5.60
N SER A 304 -0.87 22.13 -5.56
CA SER A 304 -0.81 23.43 -6.26
C SER A 304 -0.13 24.54 -5.46
N ALA A 305 0.36 24.25 -4.25
CA ALA A 305 0.95 25.25 -3.38
C ALA A 305 2.32 25.74 -3.90
N PRO A 306 2.75 26.96 -3.51
CA PRO A 306 4.09 27.45 -3.80
C PRO A 306 5.17 26.48 -3.31
N ARG A 307 6.31 26.47 -3.98
CA ARG A 307 7.43 25.57 -3.67
C ARG A 307 7.84 25.58 -2.18
N ALA A 308 7.91 26.75 -1.56
CA ALA A 308 8.24 26.91 -0.14
C ALA A 308 7.29 26.14 0.81
N VAL A 309 6.02 25.96 0.40
CA VAL A 309 5.06 25.09 1.10
C VAL A 309 5.32 23.63 0.77
N ARG A 310 5.46 23.28 -0.52
CA ARG A 310 5.66 21.90 -0.97
C ARG A 310 6.88 21.23 -0.36
N GLU A 311 7.98 21.96 -0.17
CA GLU A 311 9.20 21.47 0.50
C GLU A 311 8.98 21.08 1.97
N ARG A 312 7.87 21.51 2.58
CA ARG A 312 7.49 21.19 3.97
C ARG A 312 6.34 20.18 4.06
N VAL A 313 5.87 19.68 2.92
CA VAL A 313 4.82 18.66 2.83
C VAL A 313 5.46 17.32 2.44
N THR A 314 5.17 16.27 3.20
CA THR A 314 5.66 14.91 2.92
C THR A 314 4.51 13.99 2.52
N LEU A 315 4.64 13.33 1.37
CA LEU A 315 3.82 12.19 0.96
C LEU A 315 4.55 10.91 1.35
N PHE A 316 4.14 10.27 2.45
CA PHE A 316 4.95 9.24 3.09
C PHE A 316 4.78 7.85 2.43
N LYS A 317 5.83 7.30 1.82
CA LYS A 317 5.80 5.93 1.26
C LYS A 317 7.13 5.19 1.23
N SER A 318 8.22 5.90 1.00
CA SER A 318 9.52 5.34 0.64
C SER A 318 10.55 5.49 1.77
N VAL A 319 11.68 4.78 1.66
CA VAL A 319 12.84 4.98 2.54
C VAL A 319 13.29 6.43 2.49
N TYR A 320 13.32 7.03 1.29
CA TYR A 320 13.63 8.44 1.12
C TYR A 320 12.70 9.34 1.94
N ASP A 321 11.39 9.10 1.92
CA ASP A 321 10.43 9.92 2.68
C ASP A 321 10.65 9.77 4.19
N PHE A 322 10.96 8.57 4.66
CA PHE A 322 11.33 8.30 6.05
C PHE A 322 12.61 9.05 6.46
N GLU A 323 13.68 8.95 5.67
CA GLU A 323 14.96 9.60 5.97
C GLU A 323 14.86 11.13 5.90
N GLN A 324 14.15 11.67 4.91
CA GLN A 324 13.88 13.11 4.79
C GLN A 324 13.10 13.60 6.01
N LEU A 325 11.98 12.95 6.34
CA LEU A 325 11.19 13.34 7.50
C LEU A 325 12.01 13.25 8.79
N SER A 326 12.71 12.13 9.00
CA SER A 326 13.51 11.88 10.20
C SER A 326 14.66 12.89 10.36
N SER A 327 15.40 13.21 9.30
CA SER A 327 16.51 14.17 9.33
C SER A 327 16.06 15.61 9.54
N GLN A 328 14.87 15.96 9.06
CA GLN A 328 14.33 17.31 9.13
C GLN A 328 13.49 17.60 10.39
N LEU A 329 13.16 16.57 11.17
CA LEU A 329 12.52 16.75 12.48
C LEU A 329 13.52 17.34 13.47
N GLN A 330 13.17 18.48 14.07
CA GLN A 330 13.93 19.15 15.11
C GLN A 330 13.17 19.10 16.44
N ASP A 331 13.88 19.31 17.54
CA ASP A 331 13.27 19.44 18.86
C ASP A 331 12.31 20.63 18.90
N GLY A 332 11.11 20.44 19.46
CA GLY A 332 10.05 21.43 19.50
C GLY A 332 9.24 21.59 18.21
N ASN A 333 9.51 20.80 17.16
CA ASN A 333 8.73 20.86 15.92
C ASN A 333 7.25 20.53 16.15
N ARG A 334 6.38 21.24 15.44
CA ARG A 334 4.96 20.93 15.29
C ARG A 334 4.70 20.26 13.95
N VAL A 335 4.06 19.10 13.96
CA VAL A 335 3.76 18.33 12.75
C VAL A 335 2.27 18.12 12.62
N ALA A 336 1.70 18.52 11.48
CA ALA A 336 0.32 18.19 11.11
C ALA A 336 0.29 16.95 10.22
N ILE A 337 -0.52 15.96 10.58
CA ILE A 337 -0.83 14.79 9.77
C ILE A 337 -2.25 14.95 9.25
N VAL A 338 -2.39 15.04 7.93
CA VAL A 338 -3.68 15.13 7.24
C VAL A 338 -4.09 13.72 6.79
N GLY A 339 -5.05 13.14 7.51
CA GLY A 339 -5.56 11.79 7.24
C GLY A 339 -5.71 10.93 8.50
N GLY A 340 -6.90 10.36 8.69
CA GLY A 340 -7.25 9.49 9.81
C GLY A 340 -7.14 7.99 9.52
N GLY A 341 -6.57 7.58 8.38
CA GLY A 341 -6.39 6.17 8.04
C GLY A 341 -5.27 5.50 8.83
N PHE A 342 -5.06 4.19 8.63
CA PHE A 342 -4.04 3.41 9.34
C PHE A 342 -2.64 4.03 9.27
N LEU A 343 -2.15 4.36 8.07
CA LEU A 343 -0.82 4.99 7.92
C LEU A 343 -0.70 6.32 8.68
N GLY A 344 -1.72 7.18 8.61
CA GLY A 344 -1.72 8.47 9.30
C GLY A 344 -1.69 8.28 10.83
N SER A 345 -2.46 7.32 11.33
CA SER A 345 -2.53 6.98 12.75
C SER A 345 -1.24 6.31 13.25
N GLU A 346 -0.61 5.45 12.44
CA GLU A 346 0.70 4.85 12.73
C GLU A 346 1.76 5.94 12.88
N LEU A 347 1.85 6.85 11.90
CA LEU A 347 2.78 7.98 11.94
C LEU A 347 2.49 8.94 13.10
N ALA A 348 1.22 9.16 13.43
CA ALA A 348 0.83 10.01 14.56
C ALA A 348 1.35 9.44 15.89
N CYS A 349 1.11 8.15 16.11
CA CYS A 349 1.61 7.43 17.28
C CYS A 349 3.15 7.39 17.32
N ALA A 350 3.78 7.07 16.19
CA ALA A 350 5.24 6.98 16.07
C ALA A 350 5.93 8.32 16.39
N LEU A 351 5.44 9.42 15.81
CA LEU A 351 6.01 10.74 16.01
C LEU A 351 5.77 11.29 17.42
N SER A 352 4.63 10.98 18.04
CA SER A 352 4.37 11.41 19.43
C SER A 352 5.34 10.76 20.43
N LYS A 353 5.95 9.63 20.07
CA LYS A 353 6.98 8.94 20.88
C LYS A 353 8.42 9.34 20.59
N SER A 354 8.62 10.33 19.72
CA SER A 354 9.95 10.80 19.31
C SER A 354 10.81 11.29 20.50
N GLU A 355 10.20 11.81 21.57
CA GLU A 355 10.95 12.24 22.76
C GLU A 355 11.63 11.05 23.45
N GLN A 356 10.91 9.93 23.62
CA GLN A 356 11.45 8.75 24.28
C GLN A 356 12.46 7.99 23.41
N THR A 357 12.27 7.97 22.09
CA THR A 357 13.06 7.11 21.18
C THR A 357 14.20 7.87 20.52
N ARG A 358 13.99 9.14 20.19
CA ARG A 358 14.90 9.98 19.39
C ARG A 358 15.39 11.23 20.12
N LYS A 359 15.05 11.41 21.39
CA LYS A 359 15.44 12.57 22.22
C LYS A 359 15.02 13.91 21.57
N LYS A 360 13.91 13.90 20.82
CA LYS A 360 13.32 15.08 20.16
C LYS A 360 11.84 15.15 20.49
N LYS A 361 11.43 16.18 21.21
CA LYS A 361 10.03 16.44 21.53
C LYS A 361 9.32 17.02 20.31
N VAL A 362 8.30 16.32 19.82
CA VAL A 362 7.51 16.73 18.65
C VAL A 362 6.05 16.84 19.08
N GLU A 363 5.41 17.96 18.73
CA GLU A 363 3.98 18.16 18.95
C GLU A 363 3.21 17.73 17.69
N VAL A 364 2.40 16.68 17.82
CA VAL A 364 1.71 16.06 16.68
C VAL A 364 0.24 16.43 16.68
N PHE A 365 -0.23 16.97 15.56
CA PHE A 365 -1.64 17.22 15.28
C PHE A 365 -2.09 16.24 14.21
N GLN A 366 -3.19 15.52 14.43
CA GLN A 366 -3.79 14.67 13.40
C GLN A 366 -5.18 15.20 13.06
N LEU A 367 -5.38 15.56 11.80
CA LEU A 367 -6.61 16.19 11.31
C LEU A 367 -7.20 15.40 10.15
N PHE A 368 -8.51 15.20 10.20
CA PHE A 368 -9.26 14.46 9.18
C PHE A 368 -10.76 14.80 9.25
N HIS A 369 -11.48 14.53 8.15
CA HIS A 369 -12.89 14.88 8.02
C HIS A 369 -13.82 13.96 8.81
N GLU A 370 -13.42 12.70 8.98
CA GLU A 370 -14.23 11.69 9.63
C GLU A 370 -14.44 11.95 11.14
N GLY A 371 -15.40 11.25 11.74
CA GLY A 371 -15.70 11.37 13.18
C GLY A 371 -14.63 10.81 14.11
N GLY A 372 -13.77 9.91 13.62
CA GLY A 372 -12.67 9.32 14.37
C GLY A 372 -11.68 8.59 13.45
N ASN A 373 -10.60 8.08 14.05
CA ASN A 373 -9.57 7.34 13.34
C ASN A 373 -10.10 6.05 12.70
N MET A 374 -9.72 5.82 11.45
CA MET A 374 -10.12 4.67 10.63
C MET A 374 -11.64 4.51 10.48
N ALA A 375 -12.44 5.56 10.63
CA ALA A 375 -13.91 5.50 10.59
C ALA A 375 -14.52 5.02 9.26
N LYS A 376 -13.76 4.93 8.16
CA LYS A 376 -14.20 4.29 6.90
C LYS A 376 -14.14 2.76 6.94
N VAL A 377 -13.41 2.22 7.91
CA VAL A 377 -13.21 0.78 8.11
C VAL A 377 -13.90 0.38 9.41
N LEU A 378 -13.52 1.00 10.53
CA LEU A 378 -13.98 0.63 11.86
C LEU A 378 -15.38 1.18 12.17
N PRO A 379 -16.24 0.43 12.89
CA PRO A 379 -17.46 0.96 13.48
C PRO A 379 -17.19 2.07 14.49
N GLU A 380 -18.21 2.87 14.76
CA GLU A 380 -18.12 4.10 15.55
C GLU A 380 -17.46 3.90 16.93
N TYR A 381 -17.83 2.84 17.67
CA TYR A 381 -17.25 2.54 18.98
C TYR A 381 -15.73 2.41 18.90
N LEU A 382 -15.23 1.52 18.03
CA LEU A 382 -13.80 1.24 17.96
C LEU A 382 -13.03 2.40 17.33
N SER A 383 -13.61 3.09 16.34
CA SER A 383 -13.05 4.32 15.77
C SER A 383 -12.87 5.40 16.85
N SER A 384 -13.87 5.61 17.71
CA SER A 384 -13.81 6.57 18.81
C SER A 384 -12.80 6.13 19.87
N TRP A 385 -12.81 4.85 20.24
CA TRP A 385 -11.83 4.27 21.16
C TRP A 385 -10.40 4.49 20.67
N THR A 386 -10.10 4.22 19.38
CA THR A 386 -8.77 4.45 18.83
C THR A 386 -8.38 5.93 18.84
N THR A 387 -9.35 6.81 18.62
CA THR A 387 -9.15 8.27 18.65
C THR A 387 -8.71 8.72 20.04
N GLU A 388 -9.43 8.29 21.09
CA GLU A 388 -9.05 8.61 22.47
C GLU A 388 -7.72 7.99 22.86
N ARG A 389 -7.48 6.75 22.44
CA ARG A 389 -6.23 6.07 22.71
C ARG A 389 -5.03 6.79 22.09
N LEU A 390 -5.16 7.38 20.89
CA LEU A 390 -4.11 8.22 20.31
C LEU A 390 -3.92 9.54 21.07
N ARG A 391 -5.00 10.13 21.62
CA ARG A 391 -4.89 11.32 22.48
C ARG A 391 -4.12 11.03 23.75
N GLU A 392 -4.36 9.90 24.38
CA GLU A 392 -3.57 9.42 25.53
C GLU A 392 -2.10 9.18 25.17
N GLU A 393 -1.80 8.79 23.93
CA GLU A 393 -0.42 8.67 23.45
C GLU A 393 0.26 10.02 23.15
N GLY A 394 -0.44 11.14 23.37
CA GLY A 394 0.07 12.51 23.24
C GLY A 394 -0.27 13.19 21.91
N VAL A 395 -1.10 12.58 21.06
CA VAL A 395 -1.49 13.14 19.75
C VAL A 395 -2.66 14.11 19.93
N LYS A 396 -2.58 15.30 19.33
CA LYS A 396 -3.71 16.23 19.24
C LYS A 396 -4.62 15.84 18.07
N VAL A 397 -5.58 14.96 18.33
CA VAL A 397 -6.49 14.46 17.28
C VAL A 397 -7.72 15.35 17.12
N TRP A 398 -7.84 15.94 15.94
CA TRP A 398 -8.90 16.87 15.52
C TRP A 398 -9.78 16.22 14.44
N PRO A 399 -10.80 15.44 14.84
CA PRO A 399 -11.78 14.89 13.91
C PRO A 399 -12.64 16.00 13.31
N LYS A 400 -13.42 15.68 12.26
CA LYS A 400 -14.32 16.63 11.57
C LYS A 400 -13.63 17.94 11.13
N THR A 401 -12.32 17.86 10.87
CA THR A 401 -11.47 19.03 10.57
C THR A 401 -10.84 18.87 9.20
N GLN A 402 -10.90 19.93 8.39
CA GLN A 402 -10.26 19.97 7.07
C GLN A 402 -9.46 21.26 6.92
N VAL A 403 -8.39 21.18 6.13
CA VAL A 403 -7.56 22.34 5.77
C VAL A 403 -8.22 23.07 4.61
N LYS A 404 -8.55 24.34 4.81
CA LYS A 404 -9.15 25.25 3.83
C LYS A 404 -8.10 26.00 3.00
N ALA A 405 -7.01 26.43 3.63
CA ALA A 405 -5.89 27.13 2.98
C ALA A 405 -4.55 26.79 3.64
N VAL A 406 -3.46 26.82 2.86
CA VAL A 406 -2.08 26.69 3.35
C VAL A 406 -1.22 27.81 2.79
N GLU A 407 -0.45 28.46 3.64
CA GLU A 407 0.52 29.48 3.26
C GLU A 407 1.75 29.43 4.17
N MET A 408 2.84 30.08 3.75
CA MET A 408 3.99 30.31 4.62
C MET A 408 3.72 31.50 5.54
N GLN A 409 4.02 31.36 6.82
CA GLN A 409 4.10 32.47 7.77
C GLN A 409 5.47 32.43 8.47
N GLY A 410 6.38 33.28 8.00
CA GLY A 410 7.78 33.21 8.43
C GLY A 410 8.40 31.85 8.09
N SER A 411 8.91 31.15 9.08
CA SER A 411 9.49 29.81 8.93
C SER A 411 8.48 28.66 9.07
N LYS A 412 7.20 28.95 9.34
CA LYS A 412 6.16 27.94 9.59
C LYS A 412 5.12 27.90 8.47
N LEU A 413 4.41 26.78 8.38
CA LEU A 413 3.19 26.63 7.61
C LEU A 413 2.01 27.11 8.44
N LYS A 414 1.20 27.98 7.85
CA LYS A 414 -0.09 28.42 8.38
C LYS A 414 -1.21 27.66 7.68
N LEU A 415 -1.84 26.75 8.42
CA LEU A 415 -3.01 26.01 7.98
C LEU A 415 -4.26 26.75 8.47
N THR A 416 -5.06 27.28 7.55
CA THR A 416 -6.39 27.80 7.87
C THR A 416 -7.38 26.65 7.74
N LEU A 417 -8.16 26.41 8.79
CA LEU A 417 -9.13 25.33 8.85
C LEU A 417 -10.51 25.80 8.34
N MET A 418 -11.44 24.87 8.16
CA MET A 418 -12.78 25.18 7.64
C MET A 418 -13.62 26.07 8.55
N ASP A 419 -13.34 26.10 9.85
CA ASP A 419 -13.95 26.99 10.84
C ASP A 419 -13.20 28.34 10.98
N ASP A 420 -12.30 28.63 10.04
CA ASP A 420 -11.42 29.80 10.00
C ASP A 420 -10.40 29.89 11.15
N SER A 421 -10.29 28.87 11.99
CA SER A 421 -9.20 28.75 12.95
C SER A 421 -7.87 28.49 12.24
N VAL A 422 -6.76 28.81 12.91
CA VAL A 422 -5.41 28.75 12.34
C VAL A 422 -4.52 27.82 13.16
N LEU A 423 -3.85 26.90 12.46
CA LEU A 423 -2.84 26.01 13.01
C LEU A 423 -1.47 26.31 12.38
N LEU A 424 -0.50 26.68 13.22
CA LEU A 424 0.88 26.90 12.83
C LEU A 424 1.74 25.68 13.09
N VAL A 425 2.32 25.12 12.03
CA VAL A 425 3.14 23.90 12.07
C VAL A 425 4.44 24.07 11.29
N ASP A 426 5.44 23.27 11.63
CA ASP A 426 6.74 23.29 10.98
C ASP A 426 6.75 22.38 9.74
N ARG A 427 5.98 21.27 9.78
CA ARG A 427 5.80 20.32 8.66
C ARG A 427 4.38 19.77 8.56
N VAL A 428 4.02 19.30 7.38
CA VAL A 428 2.78 18.58 7.09
C VAL A 428 3.09 17.20 6.49
N ILE A 429 2.37 16.17 6.92
CA ILE A 429 2.35 14.85 6.30
C ILE A 429 0.95 14.61 5.74
N VAL A 430 0.85 14.22 4.47
CA VAL A 430 -0.42 13.92 3.82
C VAL A 430 -0.55 12.41 3.65
N ALA A 431 -1.55 11.82 4.31
CA ALA A 431 -1.78 10.38 4.36
C ALA A 431 -3.26 10.05 4.03
N VAL A 432 -3.69 10.45 2.83
CA VAL A 432 -5.10 10.39 2.38
C VAL A 432 -5.40 9.23 1.41
N GLY A 433 -4.60 8.16 1.49
CA GLY A 433 -4.68 6.98 0.64
C GLY A 433 -3.71 7.02 -0.54
N SER A 434 -3.86 6.06 -1.46
CA SER A 434 -2.96 5.91 -2.61
C SER A 434 -3.73 5.60 -3.89
N GLU A 435 -3.03 5.65 -5.02
CA GLU A 435 -3.54 5.26 -6.34
C GLU A 435 -2.55 4.35 -7.07
N PRO A 436 -3.01 3.33 -7.80
CA PRO A 436 -2.12 2.37 -8.46
C PRO A 436 -1.33 3.04 -9.60
N ASN A 437 -0.05 2.71 -9.70
CA ASN A 437 0.86 3.24 -10.73
C ASN A 437 0.58 2.56 -12.07
N THR A 438 -0.35 3.14 -12.82
CA THR A 438 -0.87 2.59 -14.09
C THR A 438 -0.43 3.38 -15.32
N ASP A 439 0.52 4.30 -15.19
CA ASP A 439 0.96 5.18 -16.28
C ASP A 439 1.47 4.39 -17.50
N LEU A 440 2.12 3.24 -17.25
CA LEU A 440 2.57 2.29 -18.26
C LEU A 440 1.42 1.71 -19.11
N ALA A 441 0.19 1.68 -18.61
CA ALA A 441 -0.94 1.07 -19.31
C ALA A 441 -1.26 1.79 -20.62
N LYS A 442 -1.25 3.13 -20.60
CA LYS A 442 -1.64 3.96 -21.74
C LYS A 442 -0.71 3.76 -22.94
N THR A 443 0.60 3.78 -22.69
CA THR A 443 1.63 3.62 -23.74
C THR A 443 1.75 2.18 -24.22
N SER A 444 1.35 1.21 -23.38
CA SER A 444 1.48 -0.24 -23.63
C SER A 444 0.19 -0.89 -24.12
N GLY A 445 -0.92 -0.15 -24.21
CA GLY A 445 -2.23 -0.69 -24.60
C GLY A 445 -2.76 -1.77 -23.63
N LEU A 446 -2.52 -1.59 -22.32
CA LEU A 446 -3.04 -2.48 -21.27
C LEU A 446 -4.31 -1.91 -20.65
N GLU A 447 -5.18 -2.80 -20.19
CA GLU A 447 -6.48 -2.43 -19.63
C GLU A 447 -6.35 -2.09 -18.14
N VAL A 448 -7.06 -1.04 -17.72
CA VAL A 448 -7.11 -0.57 -16.33
C VAL A 448 -8.57 -0.48 -15.90
N ASP A 449 -8.86 -0.93 -14.68
CA ASP A 449 -10.22 -0.87 -14.15
C ASP A 449 -10.60 0.57 -13.79
N GLY A 450 -11.68 1.08 -14.41
CA GLY A 450 -12.11 2.46 -14.19
C GLY A 450 -12.74 2.74 -12.82
N LYS A 451 -13.12 1.70 -12.06
CA LYS A 451 -13.82 1.85 -10.78
C LYS A 451 -12.89 1.68 -9.58
N ASN A 452 -12.11 0.59 -9.58
CA ASN A 452 -11.22 0.20 -8.50
C ASN A 452 -9.76 0.67 -8.74
N GLY A 453 -9.45 1.06 -9.98
CA GLY A 453 -8.09 1.32 -10.44
C GLY A 453 -7.27 0.03 -10.61
N GLY A 454 -6.09 0.17 -11.21
CA GLY A 454 -5.13 -0.92 -11.36
C GLY A 454 -5.32 -1.69 -12.67
N PHE A 455 -4.28 -2.42 -13.08
CA PHE A 455 -4.31 -3.21 -14.30
C PHE A 455 -5.27 -4.40 -14.15
N LEU A 456 -6.15 -4.59 -15.12
CA LEU A 456 -7.03 -5.75 -15.14
C LEU A 456 -6.23 -7.02 -15.49
N VAL A 457 -6.41 -8.05 -14.67
CA VAL A 457 -5.78 -9.35 -14.87
C VAL A 457 -6.79 -10.49 -14.89
N ASP A 458 -6.46 -11.61 -15.52
CA ASP A 458 -7.25 -12.84 -15.41
C ASP A 458 -7.04 -13.55 -14.05
N ALA A 459 -7.63 -14.75 -13.89
CA ALA A 459 -7.51 -15.55 -12.69
C ALA A 459 -6.07 -15.98 -12.39
N GLU A 460 -5.19 -16.06 -13.40
CA GLU A 460 -3.78 -16.45 -13.28
C GLU A 460 -2.85 -15.23 -13.15
N LEU A 461 -3.42 -14.05 -12.90
CA LEU A 461 -2.74 -12.76 -12.79
C LEU A 461 -2.11 -12.26 -14.11
N ARG A 462 -2.59 -12.71 -15.27
CA ARG A 462 -2.12 -12.24 -16.58
C ARG A 462 -2.89 -11.01 -17.04
N ALA A 463 -2.17 -9.99 -17.47
CA ALA A 463 -2.70 -8.93 -18.32
C ALA A 463 -2.63 -9.32 -19.81
N ARG A 464 -1.60 -10.09 -20.19
CA ARG A 464 -1.39 -10.67 -21.54
C ARG A 464 -0.71 -12.04 -21.40
N SER A 465 -0.59 -12.79 -22.50
CA SER A 465 -0.04 -14.17 -22.49
C SER A 465 1.35 -14.31 -21.85
N ASN A 466 2.16 -13.25 -21.89
CA ASN A 466 3.48 -13.19 -21.27
C ASN A 466 3.69 -11.98 -20.34
N VAL A 467 2.61 -11.28 -19.97
CA VAL A 467 2.66 -10.12 -19.06
C VAL A 467 1.73 -10.36 -17.88
N PHE A 468 2.28 -10.34 -16.68
CA PHE A 468 1.58 -10.54 -15.42
C PHE A 468 1.53 -9.24 -14.62
N VAL A 469 0.63 -9.15 -13.65
CA VAL A 469 0.59 -8.02 -12.70
C VAL A 469 0.37 -8.53 -11.28
N ALA A 470 1.09 -7.97 -10.30
CA ALA A 470 0.98 -8.35 -8.90
C ALA A 470 1.09 -7.16 -7.95
N GLY A 471 0.67 -7.36 -6.68
CA GLY A 471 0.67 -6.34 -5.64
C GLY A 471 -0.33 -5.21 -5.90
N ASP A 472 -0.09 -4.04 -5.30
CA ASP A 472 -1.05 -2.91 -5.27
C ASP A 472 -1.52 -2.42 -6.65
N ALA A 473 -0.77 -2.73 -7.72
CA ALA A 473 -1.09 -2.36 -9.10
C ALA A 473 -2.13 -3.27 -9.76
N ALA A 474 -2.39 -4.47 -9.21
CA ALA A 474 -3.26 -5.46 -9.83
C ALA A 474 -4.73 -5.28 -9.42
N CYS A 475 -5.61 -5.15 -10.41
CA CYS A 475 -7.05 -5.33 -10.24
C CYS A 475 -7.42 -6.78 -10.59
N PHE A 476 -7.35 -7.65 -9.59
CA PHE A 476 -7.61 -9.08 -9.74
C PHE A 476 -9.11 -9.40 -9.56
N TYR A 477 -9.48 -10.64 -9.89
CA TYR A 477 -10.82 -11.16 -9.61
C TYR A 477 -10.78 -11.96 -8.31
N ASP A 478 -11.27 -11.37 -7.22
CA ASP A 478 -11.49 -12.05 -5.96
C ASP A 478 -12.64 -13.04 -6.12
N THR A 479 -12.43 -14.30 -5.72
CA THR A 479 -13.44 -15.36 -5.86
C THR A 479 -14.72 -15.08 -5.09
N LYS A 480 -14.69 -14.23 -4.07
CA LYS A 480 -15.84 -13.85 -3.25
C LYS A 480 -16.41 -12.49 -3.63
N PHE A 481 -15.55 -11.53 -3.96
CA PHE A 481 -15.94 -10.12 -4.10
C PHE A 481 -15.90 -9.60 -5.55
N GLY A 482 -15.50 -10.42 -6.51
CA GLY A 482 -15.33 -10.02 -7.89
C GLY A 482 -14.12 -9.11 -8.08
N ARG A 483 -14.22 -8.14 -9.00
CA ARG A 483 -13.11 -7.23 -9.30
C ARG A 483 -12.74 -6.36 -8.10
N ARG A 484 -11.48 -6.49 -7.65
CA ARG A 484 -10.94 -5.74 -6.51
C ARG A 484 -9.46 -5.45 -6.68
N ARG A 485 -9.01 -4.41 -5.99
CA ARG A 485 -7.61 -4.07 -5.74
C ARG A 485 -7.41 -3.90 -4.23
N VAL A 486 -6.26 -4.31 -3.70
CA VAL A 486 -5.92 -4.16 -2.28
C VAL A 486 -4.49 -3.67 -2.09
N GLU A 487 -4.21 -3.00 -0.97
CA GLU A 487 -2.90 -2.41 -0.62
C GLU A 487 -2.30 -3.16 0.58
N HIS A 488 -2.20 -4.48 0.44
CA HIS A 488 -1.79 -5.37 1.53
C HIS A 488 -0.41 -5.96 1.23
N HIS A 489 0.48 -5.97 2.22
CA HIS A 489 1.78 -6.64 2.10
C HIS A 489 1.61 -8.14 1.84
N ASP A 490 0.66 -8.79 2.51
CA ASP A 490 0.29 -10.20 2.28
C ASP A 490 -0.15 -10.44 0.82
N HIS A 491 -1.00 -9.57 0.26
CA HIS A 491 -1.38 -9.66 -1.16
C HIS A 491 -0.15 -9.54 -2.06
N ALA A 492 0.73 -8.57 -1.84
CA ALA A 492 1.92 -8.40 -2.65
C ALA A 492 2.85 -9.63 -2.61
N ILE A 493 3.03 -10.26 -1.44
CA ILE A 493 3.80 -11.50 -1.30
C ILE A 493 3.14 -12.64 -2.07
N VAL A 494 1.86 -12.92 -1.82
CA VAL A 494 1.20 -14.11 -2.37
C VAL A 494 0.91 -13.96 -3.86
N SER A 495 0.47 -12.78 -4.32
CA SER A 495 0.26 -12.52 -5.75
C SER A 495 1.58 -12.48 -6.52
N GLY A 496 2.64 -11.90 -5.94
CA GLY A 496 3.98 -11.91 -6.53
C GLY A 496 4.50 -13.33 -6.69
N ARG A 497 4.43 -14.15 -5.63
CA ARG A 497 4.79 -15.57 -5.68
C ARG A 497 4.01 -16.31 -6.77
N LEU A 498 2.69 -16.18 -6.79
CA LEU A 498 1.85 -16.83 -7.79
C LEU A 498 2.19 -16.39 -9.21
N ALA A 499 2.40 -15.09 -9.45
CA ALA A 499 2.81 -14.59 -10.75
C ALA A 499 4.15 -15.22 -11.18
N GLY A 500 5.12 -15.30 -10.28
CA GLY A 500 6.39 -16.00 -10.54
C GLY A 500 6.22 -17.48 -10.88
N GLU A 501 5.38 -18.21 -10.13
CA GLU A 501 5.00 -19.60 -10.43
C GLU A 501 4.34 -19.73 -11.82
N ASN A 502 3.46 -18.80 -12.18
CA ASN A 502 2.78 -18.83 -13.47
C ASN A 502 3.68 -18.38 -14.63
N MET A 503 4.68 -17.55 -14.38
CA MET A 503 5.70 -17.17 -15.38
C MET A 503 6.55 -18.37 -15.80
N VAL A 504 6.81 -19.31 -14.89
CA VAL A 504 7.50 -20.59 -15.17
C VAL A 504 6.54 -21.73 -15.58
N GLY A 505 5.25 -21.43 -15.77
CA GLY A 505 4.29 -22.33 -16.43
C GLY A 505 3.38 -23.16 -15.52
N LEU A 506 3.26 -22.84 -14.22
CA LEU A 506 2.39 -23.59 -13.30
C LEU A 506 0.89 -23.34 -13.50
N ASN A 507 0.51 -22.20 -14.11
CA ASN A 507 -0.86 -21.86 -14.52
C ASN A 507 -1.92 -22.02 -13.41
N LYS A 508 -1.61 -21.55 -12.19
CA LYS A 508 -2.49 -21.64 -11.02
C LYS A 508 -3.35 -20.37 -10.87
N PRO A 509 -4.62 -20.50 -10.45
CA PRO A 509 -5.47 -19.35 -10.18
C PRO A 509 -5.15 -18.67 -8.83
N TYR A 510 -5.40 -17.36 -8.74
CA TYR A 510 -5.32 -16.58 -7.51
C TYR A 510 -6.61 -16.70 -6.70
N THR A 511 -6.59 -17.54 -5.66
CA THR A 511 -7.73 -17.78 -4.76
C THR A 511 -7.49 -17.30 -3.34
N HIS A 512 -6.36 -16.62 -3.09
CA HIS A 512 -5.93 -16.22 -1.76
C HIS A 512 -6.78 -15.07 -1.22
N GLN A 513 -7.29 -15.23 0.00
CA GLN A 513 -7.99 -14.18 0.74
C GLN A 513 -6.97 -13.36 1.54
N SER A 514 -6.61 -12.21 1.00
CA SER A 514 -5.55 -11.38 1.56
C SER A 514 -5.94 -10.73 2.87
N MET A 515 -5.03 -10.78 3.84
CA MET A 515 -5.14 -10.07 5.12
C MET A 515 -4.38 -8.74 5.12
N PHE A 516 -4.74 -7.86 6.05
CA PHE A 516 -4.07 -6.61 6.39
C PHE A 516 -3.77 -6.57 7.89
N TRP A 517 -2.74 -5.82 8.30
CA TRP A 517 -2.52 -5.50 9.71
C TRP A 517 -1.99 -4.08 9.90
N SER A 518 -2.20 -3.53 11.09
CA SER A 518 -1.69 -2.24 11.53
C SER A 518 -1.41 -2.26 13.02
N ASP A 519 -0.24 -1.75 13.40
CA ASP A 519 0.19 -1.64 14.80
C ASP A 519 0.36 -0.15 15.13
N LEU A 520 -0.42 0.35 16.08
CA LEU A 520 -0.29 1.71 16.61
C LEU A 520 0.61 1.64 17.85
N GLY A 521 1.91 1.59 17.59
CA GLY A 521 2.92 1.28 18.60
C GLY A 521 2.77 -0.16 19.14
N PRO A 522 3.37 -0.47 20.29
CA PRO A 522 3.44 -1.85 20.79
C PRO A 522 2.15 -2.38 21.44
N ARG A 523 1.15 -1.52 21.70
CA ARG A 523 -0.01 -1.88 22.55
C ARG A 523 -1.31 -2.16 21.79
N ILE A 524 -1.44 -1.61 20.58
CA ILE A 524 -2.68 -1.61 19.82
C ILE A 524 -2.38 -2.22 18.46
N SER A 525 -3.06 -3.32 18.15
CA SER A 525 -2.93 -3.98 16.86
C SER A 525 -4.29 -4.31 16.27
N TYR A 526 -4.38 -4.19 14.96
CA TYR A 526 -5.53 -4.57 14.15
C TYR A 526 -5.07 -5.57 13.09
N GLU A 527 -5.81 -6.66 12.92
CA GLU A 527 -5.75 -7.49 11.73
C GLU A 527 -7.09 -7.42 11.01
N ALA A 528 -7.10 -7.54 9.69
CA ALA A 528 -8.34 -7.48 8.92
C ALA A 528 -8.33 -8.38 7.70
N ILE A 529 -9.50 -8.85 7.28
CA ILE A 529 -9.69 -9.71 6.10
C ILE A 529 -11.06 -9.50 5.48
N GLY A 530 -11.16 -9.69 4.16
CA GLY A 530 -12.42 -9.60 3.42
C GLY A 530 -12.80 -8.15 3.09
N LEU A 531 -14.10 -7.88 3.03
CA LEU A 531 -14.69 -6.57 2.79
C LEU A 531 -14.99 -5.88 4.12
N ILE A 532 -14.16 -4.88 4.45
CA ILE A 532 -14.19 -4.13 5.71
C ILE A 532 -14.56 -2.67 5.42
N ASP A 533 -15.85 -2.36 5.49
CA ASP A 533 -16.40 -1.04 5.20
C ASP A 533 -17.41 -0.71 6.28
N SER A 534 -17.21 0.41 6.98
CA SER A 534 -18.05 0.81 8.12
C SER A 534 -19.49 1.15 7.74
N SER A 535 -19.79 1.33 6.44
CA SER A 535 -21.16 1.49 5.95
C SER A 535 -21.96 0.18 5.92
N LEU A 536 -21.29 -0.97 6.03
CA LEU A 536 -21.96 -2.27 6.14
C LEU A 536 -22.52 -2.48 7.55
N PRO A 537 -23.61 -3.26 7.70
CA PRO A 537 -24.02 -3.74 9.01
C PRO A 537 -22.88 -4.51 9.68
N THR A 538 -22.59 -4.20 10.94
CA THR A 538 -21.55 -4.87 11.71
C THR A 538 -22.08 -5.41 13.02
N VAL A 539 -21.56 -6.57 13.44
CA VAL A 539 -21.70 -7.08 14.81
C VAL A 539 -20.33 -7.14 15.44
N ALA A 540 -20.18 -6.52 16.60
CA ALA A 540 -18.92 -6.46 17.32
C ALA A 540 -19.04 -7.15 18.67
N VAL A 541 -18.07 -8.00 19.00
CA VAL A 541 -17.98 -8.69 20.28
C VAL A 541 -16.64 -8.31 20.91
N PHE A 542 -16.71 -7.70 22.08
CA PHE A 542 -15.56 -7.16 22.79
C PHE A 542 -15.36 -7.84 24.15
N ALA A 543 -14.13 -7.82 24.62
CA ALA A 543 -13.74 -8.38 25.91
C ALA A 543 -12.60 -7.59 26.54
N LYS A 544 -12.46 -7.72 27.87
CA LYS A 544 -11.31 -7.22 28.61
C LYS A 544 -10.12 -8.16 28.40
N ARG A 545 -8.90 -7.63 28.48
CA ARG A 545 -7.70 -8.50 28.60
C ARG A 545 -7.58 -8.97 30.05
N THR A 546 -7.10 -10.19 30.25
CA THR A 546 -6.77 -10.63 31.61
C THR A 546 -5.53 -9.89 32.12
N ALA A 547 -5.38 -9.76 33.44
CA ALA A 547 -4.19 -9.14 34.05
C ALA A 547 -2.88 -9.83 33.60
N GLU A 548 -2.92 -11.14 33.35
CA GLU A 548 -1.80 -11.92 32.81
C GLU A 548 -1.49 -11.62 31.34
N GLU A 549 -2.52 -11.36 30.52
CA GLU A 549 -2.36 -10.93 29.12
C GLU A 549 -1.81 -9.49 29.04
N MET A 550 -2.27 -8.59 29.91
CA MET A 550 -1.77 -7.22 30.00
C MET A 550 -0.32 -7.16 30.50
N SER A 551 0.00 -7.92 31.54
CA SER A 551 1.37 -8.01 32.07
C SER A 551 2.32 -8.64 31.05
N ARG A 552 1.90 -9.70 30.32
CA ARG A 552 2.69 -10.26 29.21
C ARG A 552 2.82 -9.31 28.03
N ALA A 553 1.80 -8.55 27.66
CA ALA A 553 1.90 -7.55 26.58
C ALA A 553 2.83 -6.39 26.96
N SER A 554 2.76 -5.92 28.21
CA SER A 554 3.65 -4.89 28.76
C SER A 554 5.08 -5.39 28.93
N ALA A 555 5.26 -6.62 29.41
CA ALA A 555 6.56 -7.27 29.56
C ALA A 555 7.16 -7.68 28.22
N ALA A 556 6.36 -8.08 27.22
CA ALA A 556 6.82 -8.30 25.85
C ALA A 556 7.24 -6.99 25.20
N ALA A 557 6.48 -5.90 25.37
CA ALA A 557 6.88 -4.56 24.92
C ALA A 557 8.18 -4.07 25.60
N ALA A 558 8.41 -4.44 26.86
CA ALA A 558 9.65 -4.13 27.59
C ALA A 558 10.82 -5.10 27.27
N ALA A 559 10.56 -6.39 27.07
CA ALA A 559 11.53 -7.44 26.74
C ALA A 559 11.86 -7.51 25.24
N ALA A 560 11.08 -6.84 24.40
CA ALA A 560 11.45 -6.41 23.06
C ALA A 560 12.76 -5.63 23.05
N VAL A 561 13.24 -5.17 24.21
CA VAL A 561 14.53 -4.52 24.38
C VAL A 561 15.68 -5.53 24.59
N THR A 562 15.46 -6.86 24.59
CA THR A 562 16.58 -7.80 24.92
C THR A 562 16.79 -9.14 24.20
N ALA A 563 15.98 -9.69 23.27
CA ALA A 563 16.38 -10.98 22.64
C ALA A 563 15.78 -11.26 21.25
N GLY A 564 16.49 -12.02 20.41
CA GLY A 564 16.14 -12.28 19.01
C GLY A 564 15.86 -13.75 18.64
N SER A 565 15.05 -13.96 17.58
CA SER A 565 14.99 -15.15 16.71
C SER A 565 13.98 -14.94 15.55
N THR A 566 14.11 -15.69 14.45
CA THR A 566 13.60 -15.43 13.09
C THR A 566 12.60 -16.48 12.57
N ASP A 567 11.47 -16.06 11.98
CA ASP A 567 10.75 -16.73 10.86
C ASP A 567 9.46 -15.99 10.47
N SER A 568 9.15 -15.81 9.18
CA SER A 568 8.09 -14.88 8.68
C SER A 568 6.64 -15.31 8.90
N GLU A 569 6.35 -16.60 9.03
CA GLU A 569 5.03 -17.09 9.48
C GLU A 569 4.98 -17.22 11.01
N LYS A 570 6.15 -17.40 11.66
CA LYS A 570 6.28 -17.26 13.11
C LYS A 570 6.32 -15.81 13.57
N LEU A 571 6.49 -14.83 12.69
CA LEU A 571 6.62 -13.40 13.01
C LEU A 571 5.30 -12.83 13.57
N GLN A 572 4.17 -13.35 13.09
CA GLN A 572 2.83 -13.02 13.60
C GLN A 572 2.51 -13.82 14.88
N ALA A 573 3.02 -15.05 14.99
CA ALA A 573 2.90 -15.85 16.20
C ALA A 573 3.84 -15.43 17.33
N ALA A 574 5.01 -14.87 17.05
CA ALA A 574 6.03 -14.47 18.01
C ALA A 574 5.74 -13.10 18.65
N ASN A 575 5.05 -12.21 17.94
CA ASN A 575 4.45 -11.01 18.56
C ASN A 575 3.31 -11.38 19.53
N ALA A 576 2.77 -12.60 19.45
CA ALA A 576 1.69 -13.11 20.29
C ALA A 576 2.11 -14.20 21.30
N ASN A 577 3.29 -14.81 21.15
CA ASN A 577 3.84 -15.84 22.04
C ASN A 577 5.22 -15.43 22.52
N VAL A 578 5.28 -14.61 23.58
CA VAL A 578 6.45 -14.59 24.46
C VAL A 578 6.20 -15.63 25.55
N ASN A 579 6.64 -16.87 25.31
CA ASN A 579 6.86 -17.85 26.36
C ASN A 579 8.35 -17.82 26.68
N VAL A 580 8.73 -17.12 27.75
CA VAL A 580 10.07 -17.25 28.33
C VAL A 580 9.97 -18.28 29.44
N ASP A 581 10.71 -19.37 29.28
CA ASP A 581 10.90 -20.40 30.30
C ASP A 581 11.72 -19.78 31.45
N VAL A 582 11.04 -19.33 32.52
CA VAL A 582 11.71 -18.79 33.70
C VAL A 582 12.02 -19.94 34.66
N LYS A 583 13.19 -20.56 34.46
CA LYS A 583 13.90 -21.23 35.56
C LYS A 583 15.28 -20.61 35.70
N ASN A 584 15.50 -20.02 36.86
CA ASN A 584 16.72 -19.41 37.40
C ASN A 584 16.92 -17.90 37.12
N VAL A 585 16.38 -17.08 38.02
CA VAL A 585 17.04 -15.83 38.46
C VAL A 585 16.99 -15.79 40.00
N PRO A 586 18.07 -15.42 40.72
CA PRO A 586 18.12 -15.45 42.18
C PRO A 586 17.32 -14.30 42.79
N ALA A 587 16.71 -14.55 43.94
CA ALA A 587 16.01 -13.56 44.73
C ALA A 587 16.95 -12.42 45.18
N ALA A 588 16.56 -11.18 44.90
CA ALA A 588 17.18 -9.99 45.48
C ALA A 588 16.11 -8.95 45.82
N GLY A 589 15.99 -8.65 47.12
CA GLY A 589 15.61 -7.36 47.70
C GLY A 589 14.18 -6.86 47.49
N GLU A 590 13.37 -6.88 48.56
CA GLU A 590 12.13 -6.11 48.67
C GLU A 590 12.38 -4.61 48.43
N PRO A 591 11.56 -3.92 47.62
CA PRO A 591 11.44 -2.46 47.70
C PRO A 591 10.20 -2.04 48.49
N ALA A 592 10.38 -0.95 49.22
CA ALA A 592 9.44 -0.34 50.15
C ALA A 592 8.12 0.12 49.52
N LYS A 593 7.06 0.07 50.33
CA LYS A 593 5.70 0.53 50.01
C LYS A 593 5.65 2.07 49.88
N GLU A 594 5.48 2.57 48.66
CA GLU A 594 4.91 3.90 48.42
C GLU A 594 3.47 3.75 47.92
N GLN A 595 2.53 4.37 48.63
CA GLN A 595 1.10 4.39 48.31
C GLN A 595 0.83 5.28 47.10
N SER A 596 0.64 4.68 45.92
CA SER A 596 0.07 5.37 44.76
C SER A 596 -1.45 5.37 44.85
N LYS A 597 -2.05 6.57 44.80
CA LYS A 597 -3.50 6.80 44.69
C LYS A 597 -4.08 6.02 43.52
N GLU A 598 -5.03 5.12 43.79
CA GLU A 598 -5.89 4.49 42.79
C GLU A 598 -6.67 5.57 42.05
N GLN A 599 -6.33 5.81 40.79
CA GLN A 599 -7.26 6.40 39.83
C GLN A 599 -8.21 5.28 39.41
N GLN A 600 -9.49 5.41 39.75
CA GLN A 600 -10.55 4.51 39.29
C GLN A 600 -10.57 4.52 37.75
N GLU A 601 -10.16 3.41 37.12
CA GLU A 601 -10.42 3.18 35.71
C GLU A 601 -11.93 3.08 35.49
N PRO A 602 -12.50 3.67 34.42
CA PRO A 602 -13.92 3.53 34.12
C PRO A 602 -14.26 2.03 33.96
N GLU A 603 -15.32 1.57 34.64
CA GLU A 603 -15.67 0.17 34.83
C GLU A 603 -15.89 -0.66 33.53
N ASP A 604 -15.84 -0.05 32.34
CA ASP A 604 -16.24 -0.63 31.05
C ASP A 604 -15.20 -0.55 29.90
N SER A 605 -13.89 -0.41 30.17
CA SER A 605 -12.90 -0.40 29.07
C SER A 605 -12.63 -1.81 28.52
N PHE A 606 -13.19 -2.13 27.36
CA PHE A 606 -12.75 -3.29 26.56
C PHE A 606 -11.35 -3.05 25.98
N ASP A 607 -10.60 -4.13 25.72
CA ASP A 607 -9.21 -4.05 25.21
C ASP A 607 -8.92 -4.97 24.02
N LYS A 608 -9.85 -5.87 23.69
CA LYS A 608 -9.76 -6.76 22.53
C LYS A 608 -11.15 -7.09 22.00
N GLY A 609 -11.22 -7.54 20.75
CA GLY A 609 -12.48 -8.00 20.16
C GLY A 609 -12.40 -8.42 18.71
N VAL A 610 -13.55 -8.87 18.21
CA VAL A 610 -13.79 -9.20 16.81
C VAL A 610 -14.98 -8.40 16.29
N ILE A 611 -14.86 -7.89 15.07
CA ILE A 611 -15.95 -7.22 14.36
C ILE A 611 -16.23 -8.03 13.10
N PHE A 612 -17.48 -8.43 12.93
CA PHE A 612 -18.01 -9.09 11.75
C PHE A 612 -18.72 -8.08 10.86
N TYR A 613 -18.35 -8.01 9.58
CA TYR A 613 -19.02 -7.19 8.56
C TYR A 613 -19.97 -8.07 7.78
N LEU A 614 -21.21 -7.61 7.62
CA LEU A 614 -22.29 -8.41 7.07
C LEU A 614 -22.80 -7.83 5.74
N ARG A 615 -23.16 -8.73 4.83
CA ARG A 615 -23.96 -8.42 3.64
C ARG A 615 -24.94 -9.56 3.44
N ASP A 616 -26.22 -9.24 3.30
CA ASP A 616 -27.28 -10.26 3.18
C ASP A 616 -27.19 -11.31 4.30
N LYS A 617 -26.98 -10.86 5.55
CA LYS A 617 -26.76 -11.66 6.77
C LYS A 617 -25.53 -12.59 6.78
N LYS A 618 -24.71 -12.58 5.72
CA LYS A 618 -23.48 -13.38 5.63
C LYS A 618 -22.26 -12.56 6.02
N VAL A 619 -21.30 -13.21 6.67
CA VAL A 619 -20.02 -12.58 6.99
C VAL A 619 -19.22 -12.38 5.69
N VAL A 620 -18.89 -11.13 5.41
CA VAL A 620 -18.10 -10.72 4.23
C VAL A 620 -16.76 -10.09 4.61
N GLY A 621 -16.52 -9.81 5.88
CA GLY A 621 -15.24 -9.31 6.37
C GLY A 621 -15.13 -9.42 7.88
N LEU A 622 -13.91 -9.40 8.38
CA LEU A 622 -13.60 -9.40 9.81
C LEU A 622 -12.50 -8.39 10.12
N VAL A 623 -12.62 -7.71 11.26
CA VAL A 623 -11.53 -6.99 11.91
C VAL A 623 -11.28 -7.62 13.27
N LEU A 624 -10.02 -7.96 13.55
CA LEU A 624 -9.53 -8.46 14.82
C LEU A 624 -8.80 -7.31 15.49
N TRP A 625 -9.25 -6.89 16.67
CA TRP A 625 -8.60 -5.87 17.47
C TRP A 625 -7.94 -6.54 18.66
N ASN A 626 -6.61 -6.46 18.73
CA ASN A 626 -5.80 -7.06 19.79
C ASN A 626 -6.02 -8.58 19.98
N VAL A 627 -6.49 -9.25 18.92
CA VAL A 627 -6.64 -10.71 18.83
C VAL A 627 -5.68 -11.21 17.76
N PHE A 628 -4.74 -12.06 18.16
CA PHE A 628 -3.66 -12.55 17.32
C PHE A 628 -3.79 -14.05 17.05
N ASN A 629 -3.08 -14.58 16.06
CA ASN A 629 -3.07 -16.02 15.73
C ASN A 629 -4.46 -16.62 15.46
N ARG A 630 -5.40 -15.80 14.99
CA ARG A 630 -6.77 -16.20 14.65
C ARG A 630 -7.17 -15.87 13.22
N MET A 631 -6.24 -15.36 12.41
CA MET A 631 -6.49 -15.11 10.98
C MET A 631 -6.87 -16.40 10.20
N GLY A 632 -6.31 -17.56 10.58
CA GLY A 632 -6.72 -18.85 10.01
C GLY A 632 -8.19 -19.19 10.29
N THR A 633 -8.69 -18.86 11.48
CA THR A 633 -10.12 -18.98 11.84
C THR A 633 -10.96 -17.98 11.05
N ALA A 634 -10.52 -16.72 10.96
CA ALA A 634 -11.21 -15.68 10.20
C ALA A 634 -11.35 -16.04 8.71
N ARG A 635 -10.29 -16.60 8.08
CA ARG A 635 -10.34 -17.13 6.72
C ARG A 635 -11.38 -18.22 6.56
N LYS A 636 -11.45 -19.19 7.48
CA LYS A 636 -12.44 -20.28 7.43
C LYS A 636 -13.88 -19.74 7.51
N ILE A 637 -14.14 -18.80 8.40
CA ILE A 637 -15.46 -18.15 8.53
C ILE A 637 -15.82 -17.43 7.22
N LEU A 638 -14.88 -16.65 6.67
CA LEU A 638 -15.08 -15.96 5.40
C LEU A 638 -15.34 -16.94 4.25
N ASP A 639 -14.60 -18.07 4.24
CA ASP A 639 -14.69 -19.11 3.23
C ASP A 639 -16.04 -19.82 3.20
N GLN A 640 -16.61 -20.10 4.37
CA GLN A 640 -17.93 -20.73 4.51
C GLN A 640 -19.04 -19.91 3.83
N HIS A 641 -18.97 -18.58 3.89
CA HIS A 641 -19.95 -17.68 3.28
C HIS A 641 -21.40 -18.02 3.68
N THR A 642 -21.58 -18.37 4.95
CA THR A 642 -22.85 -18.77 5.56
C THR A 642 -23.44 -17.65 6.41
N GLU A 643 -24.74 -17.75 6.66
CA GLU A 643 -25.43 -16.98 7.69
C GLU A 643 -25.16 -17.66 9.05
N TYR A 644 -25.12 -16.86 10.11
CA TYR A 644 -25.00 -17.35 11.48
C TYR A 644 -26.16 -16.81 12.30
N ASP A 645 -26.81 -17.68 13.06
CA ASP A 645 -27.94 -17.29 13.92
C ASP A 645 -27.48 -16.41 15.08
N ASP A 646 -26.31 -16.73 15.66
CA ASP A 646 -25.69 -15.96 16.73
C ASP A 646 -24.17 -15.80 16.52
N LEU A 647 -23.75 -14.56 16.25
CA LEU A 647 -22.34 -14.21 16.06
C LEU A 647 -21.57 -14.14 17.39
N ASN A 648 -22.24 -14.10 18.55
CA ASN A 648 -21.57 -14.22 19.85
C ASN A 648 -20.97 -15.62 20.04
N GLU A 649 -21.65 -16.66 19.60
CA GLU A 649 -21.12 -18.03 19.63
C GLU A 649 -19.91 -18.18 18.68
N VAL A 650 -19.97 -17.56 17.50
CA VAL A 650 -18.85 -17.54 16.57
C VAL A 650 -17.65 -16.78 17.17
N ALA A 651 -17.89 -15.73 17.94
CA ALA A 651 -16.86 -14.94 18.62
C ALA A 651 -16.05 -15.74 19.65
N LYS A 652 -16.60 -16.83 20.21
CA LYS A 652 -15.86 -17.75 21.12
C LYS A 652 -14.63 -18.36 20.45
N LEU A 653 -14.65 -18.57 19.13
CA LEU A 653 -13.51 -19.08 18.35
C LEU A 653 -12.29 -18.14 18.39
N PHE A 654 -12.48 -16.89 18.82
CA PHE A 654 -11.45 -15.87 18.93
C PHE A 654 -10.93 -15.67 20.36
N ASN A 655 -11.26 -16.57 21.30
CA ASN A 655 -10.84 -16.53 22.70
C ASN A 655 -11.21 -15.19 23.40
N LEU A 656 -12.44 -14.72 23.18
CA LEU A 656 -12.95 -13.50 23.80
C LEU A 656 -13.59 -13.71 25.16
N HIS A 657 -13.83 -14.95 25.58
CA HIS A 657 -14.38 -15.25 26.89
C HIS A 657 -13.30 -15.81 27.81
N ASP A 658 -13.33 -15.37 29.07
CA ASP A 658 -12.46 -15.89 30.13
C ASP A 658 -12.67 -17.40 30.29
N ARG A 659 -11.59 -18.14 30.56
CA ARG A 659 -11.65 -19.51 31.10
C ARG A 659 -12.27 -19.59 32.51
N ARG A 660 -12.98 -18.56 32.97
CA ARG A 660 -13.66 -18.56 34.27
C ARG A 660 -14.90 -19.44 34.26
N THR A 661 -15.55 -19.61 33.11
CA THR A 661 -16.72 -20.50 33.02
C THR A 661 -16.35 -21.97 33.20
N GLU A 662 -15.15 -22.42 32.80
CA GLU A 662 -14.73 -23.81 33.07
C GLU A 662 -14.46 -24.03 34.57
N SER A 663 -13.88 -23.06 35.28
CA SER A 663 -13.64 -23.17 36.73
C SER A 663 -14.93 -23.04 37.56
N GLU A 664 -15.87 -22.20 37.14
CA GLU A 664 -17.18 -22.07 37.81
C GLU A 664 -18.10 -23.27 37.50
N GLU A 665 -18.01 -23.86 36.29
CA GLU A 665 -18.69 -25.13 35.98
C GLU A 665 -18.05 -26.34 36.67
N LEU A 666 -16.72 -26.33 36.92
CA LEU A 666 -16.03 -27.34 37.73
C LEU A 666 -16.34 -27.20 39.22
N GLU A 667 -16.38 -25.98 39.77
CA GLU A 667 -16.79 -25.75 41.17
C GLU A 667 -18.28 -26.04 41.38
N ALA A 668 -19.15 -25.79 40.40
CA ALA A 668 -20.56 -26.19 40.44
C ALA A 668 -20.79 -27.69 40.18
N ALA A 669 -19.80 -28.40 39.64
CA ALA A 669 -19.82 -29.86 39.53
C ALA A 669 -19.16 -30.58 40.72
N GLU A 670 -18.35 -29.86 41.51
CA GLU A 670 -17.77 -30.34 42.78
C GLU A 670 -18.63 -30.02 44.02
N GLN A 671 -19.57 -29.07 43.93
CA GLN A 671 -20.65 -28.84 44.91
C GLN A 671 -21.88 -29.71 44.61
#